data_AF-A0A9D8DMQ4-F1
#
_entry.id   AF-A0A9D8DMQ4-F1
#
_cell.length_a   1.000
_cell.length_b   1.000
_cell.length_c   1.000
_cell.angle_alpha   90.00
_cell.angle_beta   90.00
_cell.angle_gamma   90.00
#
_symmetry.space_group_name_H-M   'P 1'
#
loop_
_entity.id
_entity.type
_entity.pdbx_description
1 polymer ?
#
loop_
_entity_poly.entity_id
_entity_poly.type
_entity_poly.pdbx_seq_one_letter_code
_entity_poly.pdbx_strand_id
1 'polypeptide(L)'
;MGTGPLSGVRVVDACAEIGRSAGKLLAELGADVVRVRRGVPGRSLGPDTDTVGGLADWWFDANCRRVPLDLGTPGGRAALDELLRDADVFLDSGSPGGADPVELRALNPSLVHVRATPWGDDGPRAGWRGSDFVAAAAGGILSVTGLPDEPVTIWGRQMDNLTGFYAAAVALAGLARVRAGGTGCYADLSQQHAVLSCTEHVLMFWWYRDWFGHIGAPSAVRQASVHWIRAYEVVPCARGACMVSPSAGGVPDLLRWMKSEGFAADIPAEATAAEWLTLIPAVMAEIRAFALTKDATELYERGQALHVPFGEARTIAQATESPQLVARGFFRPVTGAPDRVRLPGGLSRFSATPVPDPVAPADVTVAEVLASWAQPRPARVGVPGAGRVDGAPRLPLEGLRVLDFTHVLAGPFATRILADLGADVIKLQTEDRCQGAYAPDYPYPAMWNRNKRAVTLDMRHADAVSTLRRLVEQADVVIDNFSAGVLAEWGAGPADLEAWNPRIISISMTGCGEDGPWKDYVTFAPTVHALCGLTALTGPPGRLDVGAGVALNDHMSGIAGAVVLLAALEARDRTGSGQHLDMSQLEVASHLVGPALLQFLATGDEPTAAGIADSFDPTVRNGVHRFTDGTWVAWTARSDDEVASATAIVGGADTAASAAEALQAAGVAAAPIQGAAELEGADPQVAHRDVFLTVASSMFDGTQRTERFPARLTDADGPIERPYVGSPALGEHNFEVYEDLLGWDADRIATAMADGLFG
;
A
#
# COMPACT_ATOMS: atom_id res chain seq x y z
N MET A 1 26.46 15.78 -4.22
CA MET A 1 25.07 16.27 -4.01
C MET A 1 24.16 15.11 -4.34
N GLY A 2 23.25 14.73 -3.43
CA GLY A 2 22.42 13.53 -3.62
C GLY A 2 21.56 13.63 -4.88
N THR A 3 21.45 12.53 -5.62
CA THR A 3 20.53 12.36 -6.75
C THR A 3 19.19 11.82 -6.24
N GLY A 4 18.06 12.20 -6.85
CA GLY A 4 16.73 11.67 -6.52
C GLY A 4 15.69 12.73 -6.11
N PRO A 5 14.41 12.33 -6.03
CA PRO A 5 13.31 13.24 -5.75
C PRO A 5 13.41 13.89 -4.35
N LEU A 6 13.89 13.17 -3.33
CA LEU A 6 14.04 13.68 -1.95
C LEU A 6 15.42 14.26 -1.63
N SER A 7 16.23 14.59 -2.65
CA SER A 7 17.54 15.19 -2.44
C SER A 7 17.47 16.45 -1.54
N GLY A 8 18.20 16.42 -0.43
CA GLY A 8 18.25 17.49 0.57
C GLY A 8 17.33 17.31 1.77
N VAL A 9 16.45 16.30 1.77
CA VAL A 9 15.64 15.91 2.94
C VAL A 9 16.50 15.12 3.91
N ARG A 10 16.46 15.49 5.20
CA ARG A 10 17.21 14.85 6.27
C ARG A 10 16.28 14.07 7.19
N VAL A 11 16.56 12.78 7.37
CA VAL A 11 15.72 11.89 8.16
C VAL A 11 16.55 11.24 9.25
N VAL A 12 16.05 11.26 10.48
CA VAL A 12 16.55 10.43 11.57
C VAL A 12 15.56 9.29 11.76
N ASP A 13 16.05 8.06 11.71
CA ASP A 13 15.23 6.86 11.82
C ASP A 13 15.71 6.00 13.01
N ALA A 14 14.88 5.96 14.05
CA ALA A 14 15.04 5.14 15.24
C ALA A 14 14.00 4.00 15.32
N CYS A 15 13.33 3.67 14.21
CA CYS A 15 12.41 2.55 14.15
C CYS A 15 13.14 1.21 14.37
N ALA A 16 12.49 0.31 15.11
CA ALA A 16 12.92 -1.06 15.30
C ALA A 16 12.52 -1.93 14.09
N GLU A 17 11.56 -2.84 14.25
CA GLU A 17 10.99 -3.64 13.16
C GLU A 17 9.83 -2.87 12.50
N ILE A 18 8.87 -2.42 13.30
CA ILE A 18 7.74 -1.59 12.87
C ILE A 18 8.25 -0.25 12.35
N GLY A 19 7.80 0.14 11.16
CA GLY A 19 8.16 1.42 10.55
C GLY A 19 9.53 1.44 9.86
N ARG A 20 10.36 0.40 10.01
CA ARG A 20 11.72 0.35 9.43
C ARG A 20 11.75 0.49 7.91
N SER A 21 10.70 0.02 7.22
CA SER A 21 10.56 0.19 5.77
C SER A 21 10.39 1.67 5.36
N ALA A 22 9.92 2.55 6.25
CA ALA A 22 9.77 3.97 5.96
C ALA A 22 11.12 4.62 5.64
N GLY A 23 12.13 4.44 6.51
CA GLY A 23 13.47 4.96 6.26
C GLY A 23 14.10 4.39 4.99
N LYS A 24 13.85 3.10 4.68
CA LYS A 24 14.28 2.48 3.42
C LYS A 24 13.71 3.22 2.21
N LEU A 25 12.38 3.40 2.17
CA LEU A 25 11.71 4.06 1.06
C LEU A 25 12.22 5.50 0.86
N LEU A 26 12.38 6.25 1.96
CA LEU A 26 12.88 7.61 1.89
C LEU A 26 14.33 7.65 1.38
N ALA A 27 15.18 6.71 1.79
CA ALA A 27 16.56 6.60 1.31
C ALA A 27 16.64 6.22 -0.17
N GLU A 28 15.81 5.29 -0.63
CA GLU A 28 15.71 4.91 -2.05
C GLU A 28 15.22 6.05 -2.93
N LEU A 29 14.43 6.97 -2.37
CA LEU A 29 13.99 8.20 -3.03
C LEU A 29 15.02 9.35 -2.91
N GLY A 30 16.18 9.10 -2.29
CA GLY A 30 17.31 10.03 -2.23
C GLY A 30 17.35 10.94 -1.01
N ALA A 31 16.55 10.68 0.02
CA ALA A 31 16.70 11.36 1.31
C ALA A 31 17.99 10.90 2.02
N ASP A 32 18.57 11.78 2.82
CA ASP A 32 19.71 11.44 3.68
C ASP A 32 19.20 10.85 5.00
N VAL A 33 19.11 9.52 5.04
CA VAL A 33 18.56 8.76 6.16
C VAL A 33 19.66 8.28 7.11
N VAL A 34 19.56 8.73 8.35
CA VAL A 34 20.45 8.37 9.46
C VAL A 34 19.72 7.38 10.36
N ARG A 35 20.13 6.12 10.31
CA ARG A 35 19.53 5.03 11.06
C ARG A 35 20.23 4.85 12.40
N VAL A 36 19.52 5.10 13.49
CA VAL A 36 20.07 5.18 14.85
C VAL A 36 20.05 3.81 15.52
N ARG A 37 20.81 2.86 14.98
CA ARG A 37 20.92 1.49 15.49
C ARG A 37 22.20 0.82 15.01
N ARG A 38 22.55 -0.30 15.66
CA ARG A 38 23.55 -1.25 15.17
C ARG A 38 22.93 -2.21 14.16
N GLY A 39 23.77 -2.81 13.32
CA GLY A 39 23.39 -4.01 12.56
C GLY A 39 22.94 -5.14 13.51
N VAL A 40 21.99 -5.94 13.06
CA VAL A 40 21.40 -7.05 13.81
C VAL A 40 21.81 -8.36 13.13
N PRO A 41 22.28 -9.37 13.92
CA PRO A 41 22.54 -10.69 13.38
C PRO A 41 21.31 -11.26 12.67
N GLY A 42 21.51 -12.06 11.64
CA GLY A 42 20.42 -12.69 10.92
C GLY A 42 20.95 -13.65 9.88
N ARG A 43 20.09 -14.06 8.95
CA ARG A 43 20.50 -14.90 7.82
C ARG A 43 21.67 -14.25 7.07
N SER A 44 22.79 -14.97 6.98
CA SER A 44 24.00 -14.54 6.27
C SER A 44 23.76 -14.52 4.76
N LEU A 45 24.35 -13.54 4.07
CA LEU A 45 24.45 -13.49 2.60
C LEU A 45 25.85 -13.92 2.09
N GLY A 46 26.74 -14.30 3.01
CA GLY A 46 28.11 -14.71 2.74
C GLY A 46 29.13 -14.04 3.67
N PRO A 47 30.30 -14.65 3.90
CA PRO A 47 31.31 -14.15 4.87
C PRO A 47 31.83 -12.73 4.61
N ASP A 48 31.82 -12.30 3.35
CA ASP A 48 32.20 -10.97 2.88
C ASP A 48 31.12 -9.90 3.14
N THR A 49 29.89 -10.31 3.42
CA THR A 49 28.73 -9.44 3.66
C THR A 49 28.30 -9.37 5.14
N ASP A 50 28.75 -10.33 5.95
CA ASP A 50 28.37 -10.46 7.37
C ASP A 50 28.86 -9.29 8.25
N THR A 51 29.82 -8.50 7.76
CA THR A 51 30.31 -7.29 8.44
C THR A 51 29.27 -6.18 8.53
N VAL A 52 28.27 -6.18 7.63
CA VAL A 52 27.16 -5.23 7.63
C VAL A 52 26.05 -5.71 8.57
N GLY A 53 25.72 -6.99 8.56
CA GLY A 53 24.62 -7.59 9.33
C GLY A 53 23.87 -8.66 8.55
N GLY A 54 22.71 -9.08 9.05
CA GLY A 54 21.90 -10.12 8.40
C GLY A 54 21.11 -9.61 7.19
N LEU A 55 20.40 -10.52 6.50
CA LEU A 55 19.52 -10.25 5.36
C LEU A 55 18.64 -9.01 5.55
N ALA A 56 18.04 -8.83 6.73
CA ALA A 56 17.18 -7.69 7.01
C ALA A 56 17.93 -6.35 7.00
N ASP A 57 19.19 -6.28 7.45
CA ASP A 57 19.97 -5.04 7.38
C ASP A 57 20.35 -4.72 5.94
N TRP A 58 20.74 -5.72 5.14
CA TRP A 58 21.00 -5.50 3.71
C TRP A 58 19.78 -5.00 2.95
N TRP A 59 18.59 -5.51 3.28
CA TRP A 59 17.36 -5.09 2.64
C TRP A 59 16.89 -3.70 3.10
N PHE A 60 16.81 -3.48 4.42
CA PHE A 60 16.21 -2.28 5.00
C PHE A 60 17.16 -1.11 5.21
N ASP A 61 18.46 -1.35 5.35
CA ASP A 61 19.46 -0.29 5.63
C ASP A 61 20.25 0.10 4.38
N ALA A 62 20.01 -0.52 3.22
CA ALA A 62 20.58 -0.05 1.97
C ALA A 62 20.27 1.44 1.78
N ASN A 63 21.24 2.18 1.26
CA ASN A 63 21.18 3.64 1.08
C ASN A 63 21.10 4.46 2.38
N CYS A 64 21.11 3.82 3.56
CA CYS A 64 21.14 4.50 4.85
C CYS A 64 22.55 4.58 5.42
N ARG A 65 22.80 5.62 6.23
CA ARG A 65 23.97 5.71 7.11
C ARG A 65 23.57 5.26 8.51
N ARG A 66 24.31 4.32 9.10
CA ARG A 66 23.98 3.78 10.43
C ARG A 66 24.82 4.46 11.49
N VAL A 67 24.19 4.93 12.55
CA VAL A 67 24.85 5.52 13.71
C VAL A 67 24.49 4.66 14.93
N PRO A 68 25.44 3.88 15.46
CA PRO A 68 25.16 2.98 16.58
C PRO A 68 25.06 3.77 17.90
N LEU A 69 23.86 4.25 18.24
CA LEU A 69 23.58 4.91 19.52
C LEU A 69 22.84 3.98 20.49
N ASP A 70 23.10 4.16 21.79
CA ASP A 70 22.31 3.59 22.86
C ASP A 70 21.39 4.66 23.45
N LEU A 71 20.14 4.67 22.96
CA LEU A 71 19.11 5.63 23.37
C LEU A 71 18.66 5.46 24.83
N GLY A 72 19.04 4.37 25.50
CA GLY A 72 18.82 4.19 26.93
C GLY A 72 19.71 5.08 27.80
N THR A 73 20.84 5.57 27.26
CA THR A 73 21.83 6.37 27.99
C THR A 73 21.62 7.88 27.79
N PRO A 74 22.03 8.73 28.78
CA PRO A 74 22.02 10.18 28.60
C PRO A 74 22.86 10.66 27.40
N GLY A 75 23.99 10.01 27.12
CA GLY A 75 24.85 10.34 25.98
C GLY A 75 24.21 10.02 24.63
N GLY A 76 23.55 8.87 24.50
CA GLY A 76 22.81 8.52 23.29
C GLY A 76 21.61 9.43 23.05
N ARG A 77 20.89 9.84 24.10
CA ARG A 77 19.82 10.84 24.00
C ARG A 77 20.33 12.20 23.55
N ALA A 78 21.41 12.70 24.15
CA ALA A 78 22.01 13.98 23.74
C ALA A 78 22.48 13.96 22.27
N ALA A 79 23.05 12.85 21.82
CA ALA A 79 23.45 12.65 20.42
C ALA A 79 22.24 12.59 19.47
N LEU A 80 21.13 11.98 19.88
CA LEU A 80 19.88 12.02 19.11
C LEU A 80 19.36 13.46 18.98
N ASP A 81 19.31 14.22 20.09
CA ASP A 81 18.88 15.61 20.08
C ASP A 81 19.74 16.49 19.16
N GLU A 82 21.06 16.24 19.11
CA GLU A 82 21.97 16.91 18.17
C GLU A 82 21.59 16.67 16.71
N LEU A 83 21.23 15.44 16.34
CA LEU A 83 20.76 15.13 14.99
C LEU A 83 19.39 15.78 14.73
N LEU A 84 18.46 15.72 15.68
CA LEU A 84 17.08 16.19 15.49
C LEU A 84 16.95 17.71 15.31
N ARG A 85 17.92 18.52 15.75
CA ARG A 85 17.95 19.97 15.51
C ARG A 85 17.94 20.34 14.03
N ASP A 86 18.59 19.53 13.19
CA ASP A 86 18.76 19.79 11.76
C ASP A 86 18.01 18.78 10.87
N ALA A 87 17.22 17.88 11.46
CA ALA A 87 16.39 16.91 10.75
C ALA A 87 15.08 17.54 10.24
N ASP A 88 14.54 17.00 9.15
CA ASP A 88 13.20 17.32 8.67
C ASP A 88 12.16 16.32 9.19
N VAL A 89 12.56 15.05 9.30
CA VAL A 89 11.70 13.95 9.71
C VAL A 89 12.39 13.14 10.82
N PHE A 90 11.61 12.78 11.84
CA PHE A 90 11.99 11.77 12.82
C PHE A 90 11.01 10.60 12.77
N LEU A 91 11.53 9.40 12.60
CA LEU A 91 10.78 8.14 12.62
C LEU A 91 11.16 7.37 13.87
N ASP A 92 10.18 6.95 14.67
CA ASP A 92 10.42 6.06 15.82
C ASP A 92 9.30 5.02 15.99
N SER A 93 9.59 3.96 16.75
CA SER A 93 8.64 2.86 17.00
C SER A 93 8.36 2.62 18.49
N GLY A 94 8.37 3.68 19.32
CA GLY A 94 8.08 3.64 20.75
C GLY A 94 9.16 3.01 21.63
N SER A 95 10.42 2.99 21.18
CA SER A 95 11.52 2.37 21.93
C SER A 95 11.75 3.02 23.32
N PRO A 96 12.26 2.27 24.32
CA PRO A 96 12.55 2.82 25.65
C PRO A 96 13.44 4.06 25.60
N GLY A 97 13.01 5.14 26.27
CA GLY A 97 13.65 6.45 26.16
C GLY A 97 13.12 7.30 24.99
N GLY A 98 11.99 6.91 24.39
CA GLY A 98 11.30 7.66 23.34
C GLY A 98 11.11 9.13 23.72
N ALA A 99 11.47 10.00 22.79
CA ALA A 99 11.46 11.43 23.01
C ALA A 99 10.01 11.94 23.09
N ASP A 100 9.75 12.82 24.06
CA ASP A 100 8.44 13.43 24.24
C ASP A 100 8.15 14.35 23.02
N PRO A 101 7.01 14.19 22.32
CA PRO A 101 6.68 15.00 21.16
C PRO A 101 6.64 16.51 21.43
N VAL A 102 6.29 16.93 22.65
CA VAL A 102 6.29 18.34 23.07
C VAL A 102 7.71 18.86 23.20
N GLU A 103 8.61 18.08 23.81
CA GLU A 103 10.03 18.43 23.92
C GLU A 103 10.70 18.52 22.55
N LEU A 104 10.43 17.55 21.67
CA LEU A 104 10.96 17.56 20.30
C LEU A 104 10.46 18.74 19.47
N ARG A 105 9.21 19.15 19.65
CA ARG A 105 8.67 20.34 18.98
C ARG A 105 9.34 21.62 19.47
N ALA A 106 9.68 21.70 20.76
CA ALA A 106 10.45 22.81 21.30
C ALA A 106 11.89 22.82 20.78
N LEU A 107 12.50 21.64 20.58
CA LEU A 107 13.83 21.46 20.01
C LEU A 107 13.88 21.88 18.53
N ASN A 108 12.89 21.46 17.74
CA ASN A 108 12.78 21.75 16.31
C ASN A 108 11.30 21.94 15.91
N PRO A 109 10.81 23.19 15.83
CA PRO A 109 9.40 23.48 15.49
C PRO A 109 8.96 23.05 14.08
N SER A 110 9.90 22.71 13.20
CA SER A 110 9.64 22.25 11.83
C SER A 110 9.74 20.73 11.69
N LEU A 111 10.05 20.01 12.76
CA LEU A 111 10.22 18.56 12.73
C LEU A 111 8.88 17.85 12.49
N VAL A 112 8.87 16.94 11.53
CA VAL A 112 7.78 16.00 11.34
C VAL A 112 8.14 14.72 12.06
N HIS A 113 7.46 14.46 13.17
CA HIS A 113 7.72 13.30 14.01
C HIS A 113 6.61 12.26 13.79
N VAL A 114 6.98 11.11 13.22
CA VAL A 114 6.07 9.98 13.03
C VAL A 114 6.47 8.85 13.97
N ARG A 115 5.58 8.49 14.89
CA ARG A 115 5.75 7.34 15.77
C ARG A 115 4.82 6.21 15.34
N ALA A 116 5.40 5.07 15.00
CA ALA A 116 4.69 3.86 14.60
C ALA A 116 4.74 2.81 15.71
N THR A 117 3.65 2.63 16.45
CA THR A 117 3.55 1.66 17.55
C THR A 117 2.53 0.56 17.24
N PRO A 118 2.60 -0.61 17.91
CA PRO A 118 1.65 -1.70 17.66
C PRO A 118 0.18 -1.27 17.79
N TRP A 119 -0.13 -0.44 18.79
CA TRP A 119 -1.51 -0.13 19.19
C TRP A 119 -1.86 1.36 19.13
N GLY A 120 -0.89 2.24 18.91
CA GLY A 120 -0.99 3.68 19.13
C GLY A 120 -0.50 4.07 20.53
N ASP A 121 -0.27 5.36 20.77
CA ASP A 121 0.31 5.84 22.03
C ASP A 121 -0.62 5.82 23.24
N ASP A 122 -1.92 5.75 23.00
CA ASP A 122 -2.94 5.87 24.02
C ASP A 122 -4.01 4.78 23.93
N GLY A 123 -4.80 4.64 24.99
CA GLY A 123 -5.88 3.66 25.06
C GLY A 123 -5.54 2.37 25.81
N PRO A 124 -6.53 1.46 25.93
CA PRO A 124 -6.46 0.29 26.81
C PRO A 124 -5.37 -0.71 26.42
N ARG A 125 -4.91 -0.72 25.16
CA ARG A 125 -3.86 -1.62 24.66
C ARG A 125 -2.56 -0.89 24.27
N ALA A 126 -2.41 0.40 24.52
CA ALA A 126 -1.19 1.14 24.17
C ALA A 126 0.10 0.49 24.71
N GLY A 127 0.04 -0.10 25.90
CA GLY A 127 1.17 -0.79 26.54
C GLY A 127 1.35 -2.26 26.12
N TRP A 128 0.50 -2.80 25.25
CA TRP A 128 0.61 -4.19 24.79
C TRP A 128 1.80 -4.36 23.85
N ARG A 129 2.46 -5.51 23.94
CA ARG A 129 3.52 -5.89 22.99
C ARG A 129 2.91 -6.26 21.65
N GLY A 130 3.65 -5.97 20.58
CA GLY A 130 3.27 -6.31 19.21
C GLY A 130 4.33 -7.14 18.50
N SER A 131 3.92 -7.67 17.36
CA SER A 131 4.76 -8.28 16.33
C SER A 131 3.98 -8.21 15.01
N ASP A 132 4.65 -8.43 13.89
CA ASP A 132 3.99 -8.55 12.59
C ASP A 132 2.82 -9.55 12.60
N PHE A 133 3.04 -10.73 13.18
CA PHE A 133 2.03 -11.79 13.24
C PHE A 133 0.84 -11.42 14.13
N VAL A 134 1.10 -10.78 15.28
CA VAL A 134 0.06 -10.29 16.20
C VAL A 134 -0.71 -9.14 15.57
N ALA A 135 -0.06 -8.25 14.81
CA ALA A 135 -0.72 -7.20 14.05
C ALA A 135 -1.64 -7.77 12.96
N ALA A 136 -1.21 -8.83 12.26
CA ALA A 136 -2.05 -9.51 11.27
C ALA A 136 -3.30 -10.14 11.91
N ALA A 137 -3.20 -10.62 13.15
CA ALA A 137 -4.33 -11.10 13.94
C ALA A 137 -5.27 -9.95 14.35
N ALA A 138 -4.69 -8.90 14.95
CA ALA A 138 -5.42 -7.83 15.58
C ALA A 138 -6.08 -6.85 14.60
N GLY A 139 -5.51 -6.68 13.40
CA GLY A 139 -6.06 -5.87 12.31
C GLY A 139 -6.89 -6.66 11.30
N GLY A 140 -7.01 -7.98 11.48
CA GLY A 140 -7.98 -8.83 10.79
C GLY A 140 -7.49 -9.56 9.54
N ILE A 141 -6.24 -9.43 9.13
CA ILE A 141 -5.69 -10.16 7.98
C ILE A 141 -5.68 -11.68 8.19
N LEU A 142 -5.39 -12.16 9.41
CA LEU A 142 -5.45 -13.61 9.72
C LEU A 142 -6.88 -14.17 9.77
N SER A 143 -7.91 -13.32 9.82
CA SER A 143 -9.31 -13.77 9.77
C SER A 143 -9.72 -14.27 8.38
N VAL A 144 -8.98 -13.83 7.34
CA VAL A 144 -9.24 -14.15 5.92
C VAL A 144 -8.08 -14.82 5.21
N THR A 145 -6.89 -14.86 5.81
CA THR A 145 -5.69 -15.46 5.21
C THR A 145 -5.40 -16.86 5.77
N GLY A 146 -5.39 -17.87 4.89
CA GLY A 146 -5.09 -19.26 5.22
C GLY A 146 -6.22 -20.24 4.87
N LEU A 147 -6.14 -21.44 5.43
CA LEU A 147 -7.19 -22.45 5.33
C LEU A 147 -8.24 -22.24 6.43
N PRO A 148 -9.47 -22.77 6.29
CA PRO A 148 -10.54 -22.57 7.28
C PRO A 148 -10.08 -22.83 8.74
N ASP A 149 -9.33 -23.91 8.94
CA ASP A 149 -8.83 -24.35 10.24
C ASP A 149 -7.33 -24.10 10.45
N GLU A 150 -6.65 -23.41 9.53
CA GLU A 150 -5.21 -23.15 9.61
C GLU A 150 -4.88 -21.72 9.12
N PRO A 151 -4.82 -20.73 10.04
CA PRO A 151 -4.30 -19.40 9.73
C PRO A 151 -2.85 -19.48 9.22
N VAL A 152 -2.51 -18.64 8.24
CA VAL A 152 -1.14 -18.54 7.72
C VAL A 152 -0.71 -17.08 7.69
N THR A 153 0.60 -16.84 7.84
CA THR A 153 1.13 -15.48 7.68
C THR A 153 1.49 -15.21 6.22
N ILE A 154 1.37 -13.96 5.81
CA ILE A 154 1.92 -13.51 4.52
C ILE A 154 3.44 -13.35 4.71
N TRP A 155 4.22 -13.89 3.79
CA TRP A 155 5.68 -13.89 3.89
C TRP A 155 6.28 -12.48 3.96
N GLY A 156 7.33 -12.27 4.76
CA GLY A 156 8.18 -11.07 4.68
C GLY A 156 7.81 -9.92 5.62
N ARG A 157 7.14 -10.23 6.74
CA ARG A 157 6.65 -9.26 7.74
C ARG A 157 5.89 -8.10 7.12
N GLN A 158 4.80 -8.43 6.42
CA GLN A 158 4.07 -7.46 5.60
C GLN A 158 3.31 -6.41 6.40
N MET A 159 2.95 -6.67 7.66
CA MET A 159 2.27 -5.70 8.52
C MET A 159 3.24 -4.61 8.98
N ASP A 160 4.50 -4.98 9.25
CA ASP A 160 5.57 -4.03 9.52
C ASP A 160 5.85 -3.17 8.27
N ASN A 161 5.92 -3.80 7.09
CA ASN A 161 6.14 -3.10 5.82
C ASN A 161 5.00 -2.12 5.53
N LEU A 162 3.75 -2.56 5.61
CA LEU A 162 2.54 -1.76 5.42
C LEU A 162 2.55 -0.53 6.33
N THR A 163 2.88 -0.72 7.61
CA THR A 163 2.95 0.38 8.58
C THR A 163 4.05 1.38 8.22
N GLY A 164 5.22 0.92 7.78
CA GLY A 164 6.28 1.83 7.34
C GLY A 164 5.99 2.54 6.02
N PHE A 165 5.21 1.95 5.11
CA PHE A 165 4.73 2.66 3.92
C PHE A 165 3.80 3.82 4.31
N TYR A 166 2.88 3.59 5.26
CA TYR A 166 2.08 4.67 5.83
C TYR A 166 2.93 5.72 6.54
N ALA A 167 3.93 5.30 7.34
CA ALA A 167 4.82 6.25 8.01
C ALA A 167 5.59 7.14 7.03
N ALA A 168 6.04 6.60 5.89
CA ALA A 168 6.66 7.38 4.83
C ALA A 168 5.68 8.38 4.19
N ALA A 169 4.45 7.95 3.89
CA ALA A 169 3.41 8.83 3.33
C ALA A 169 3.07 9.98 4.29
N VAL A 170 2.89 9.67 5.58
CA VAL A 170 2.60 10.66 6.62
C VAL A 170 3.78 11.61 6.84
N ALA A 171 5.01 11.10 6.85
CA ALA A 171 6.21 11.94 6.97
C ALA A 171 6.31 12.94 5.80
N LEU A 172 6.08 12.49 4.56
CA LEU A 172 6.14 13.36 3.40
C LEU A 172 4.97 14.35 3.32
N ALA A 173 3.77 13.96 3.76
CA ALA A 173 2.63 14.87 3.83
C ALA A 173 2.83 15.95 4.90
N GLY A 174 3.30 15.57 6.09
CA GLY A 174 3.70 16.52 7.13
C GLY A 174 4.83 17.45 6.65
N LEU A 175 5.77 16.91 5.86
CA LEU A 175 6.82 17.71 5.27
C LEU A 175 6.25 18.73 4.28
N ALA A 176 5.35 18.32 3.38
CA ALA A 176 4.66 19.21 2.45
C ALA A 176 3.97 20.37 3.18
N ARG A 177 3.32 20.10 4.32
CA ARG A 177 2.73 21.13 5.20
C ARG A 177 3.77 22.16 5.66
N VAL A 178 4.91 21.70 6.20
CA VAL A 178 6.01 22.56 6.63
C VAL A 178 6.51 23.41 5.46
N ARG A 179 6.56 22.83 4.25
CA ARG A 179 7.07 23.49 3.05
C ARG A 179 6.11 24.55 2.51
N ALA A 180 4.82 24.36 2.74
CA ALA A 180 3.78 25.32 2.45
C ALA A 180 3.67 26.45 3.51
N GLY A 181 4.53 26.45 4.54
CA GLY A 181 4.58 27.49 5.57
C GLY A 181 3.89 27.12 6.89
N GLY A 182 3.47 25.86 7.04
CA GLY A 182 2.98 25.32 8.31
C GLY A 182 4.11 24.95 9.28
N THR A 183 3.74 24.45 10.44
CA THR A 183 4.65 23.92 11.46
C THR A 183 4.88 22.42 11.31
N GLY A 184 5.91 21.90 11.99
CA GLY A 184 6.05 20.46 12.18
C GLY A 184 4.85 19.87 12.93
N CYS A 185 4.69 18.56 12.85
CA CYS A 185 3.58 17.85 13.49
C CYS A 185 4.07 16.55 14.13
N TYR A 186 3.28 16.07 15.09
CA TYR A 186 3.39 14.74 15.65
C TYR A 186 2.33 13.83 15.05
N ALA A 187 2.70 12.64 14.58
CA ALA A 187 1.80 11.64 14.05
C ALA A 187 1.90 10.33 14.85
N ASP A 188 0.82 10.01 15.57
CA ASP A 188 0.63 8.73 16.25
C ASP A 188 0.01 7.71 15.27
N LEU A 189 0.84 6.79 14.78
CA LEU A 189 0.47 5.75 13.82
C LEU A 189 0.35 4.38 14.53
N SER A 190 -0.87 3.86 14.59
CA SER A 190 -1.16 2.53 15.13
C SER A 190 -1.04 1.47 14.03
N GLN A 191 -0.18 0.47 14.24
CA GLN A 191 -0.04 -0.67 13.32
C GLN A 191 -1.34 -1.48 13.22
N GLN A 192 -2.06 -1.72 14.34
CA GLN A 192 -3.38 -2.36 14.28
C GLN A 192 -4.33 -1.62 13.32
N HIS A 193 -4.40 -0.30 13.46
CA HIS A 193 -5.28 0.52 12.63
C HIS A 193 -4.82 0.55 11.16
N ALA A 194 -3.51 0.62 10.91
CA ALA A 194 -2.95 0.56 9.56
C ALA A 194 -3.32 -0.76 8.86
N VAL A 195 -3.16 -1.90 9.55
CA VAL A 195 -3.54 -3.22 9.02
C VAL A 195 -5.06 -3.30 8.79
N LEU A 196 -5.86 -2.81 9.74
CA LEU A 196 -7.32 -2.76 9.62
C LEU A 196 -7.76 -1.97 8.39
N SER A 197 -7.11 -0.83 8.09
CA SER A 197 -7.35 -0.01 6.90
C SER A 197 -6.92 -0.67 5.58
N CYS A 198 -6.57 -1.95 5.59
CA CYS A 198 -6.35 -2.76 4.39
C CYS A 198 -7.23 -4.02 4.38
N THR A 199 -8.22 -4.06 5.28
CA THR A 199 -9.26 -5.10 5.36
C THR A 199 -10.65 -4.54 5.03
N GLU A 200 -10.75 -3.41 4.34
CA GLU A 200 -12.05 -2.76 4.06
C GLU A 200 -12.97 -3.61 3.19
N HIS A 201 -12.43 -4.53 2.38
CA HIS A 201 -13.27 -5.53 1.72
C HIS A 201 -14.02 -6.42 2.73
N VAL A 202 -13.40 -6.78 3.87
CA VAL A 202 -14.04 -7.50 4.97
C VAL A 202 -15.11 -6.63 5.63
N LEU A 203 -14.78 -5.36 5.91
CA LEU A 203 -15.70 -4.39 6.48
C LEU A 203 -16.90 -4.12 5.56
N MET A 204 -16.68 -4.05 4.25
CA MET A 204 -17.71 -3.89 3.23
C MET A 204 -18.74 -5.02 3.29
N PHE A 205 -18.30 -6.29 3.31
CA PHE A 205 -19.23 -7.42 3.46
C PHE A 205 -19.97 -7.41 4.81
N TRP A 206 -19.37 -6.86 5.85
CA TRP A 206 -19.97 -6.79 7.18
C TRP A 206 -21.01 -5.67 7.30
N TRP A 207 -20.68 -4.46 6.85
CA TRP A 207 -21.55 -3.28 6.90
C TRP A 207 -22.72 -3.38 5.92
N TYR A 208 -22.48 -3.96 4.74
CA TYR A 208 -23.49 -4.08 3.68
C TYR A 208 -23.93 -5.54 3.49
N ARG A 209 -23.96 -6.34 4.56
CA ARG A 209 -24.30 -7.77 4.52
C ARG A 209 -25.65 -8.05 3.85
N ASP A 210 -26.64 -7.20 4.11
CA ASP A 210 -27.98 -7.33 3.56
C ASP A 210 -27.98 -7.05 2.06
N TRP A 211 -27.13 -6.11 1.62
CA TRP A 211 -26.90 -5.83 0.21
C TRP A 211 -26.33 -7.07 -0.49
N PHE A 212 -25.33 -7.75 0.09
CA PHE A 212 -24.68 -8.93 -0.54
C PHE A 212 -25.48 -10.24 -0.44
N GLY A 213 -26.61 -10.27 0.27
CA GLY A 213 -27.40 -11.50 0.49
C GLY A 213 -27.83 -12.19 -0.82
N HIS A 214 -28.07 -11.44 -1.89
CA HIS A 214 -28.54 -11.96 -3.18
C HIS A 214 -27.47 -12.72 -3.98
N ILE A 215 -26.18 -12.47 -3.75
CA ILE A 215 -25.08 -13.21 -4.40
C ILE A 215 -24.53 -14.35 -3.54
N GLY A 216 -25.13 -14.59 -2.36
CA GLY A 216 -24.73 -15.67 -1.45
C GLY A 216 -23.27 -15.59 -0.98
N ALA A 217 -22.68 -14.38 -0.98
CA ALA A 217 -21.32 -14.15 -0.50
C ALA A 217 -21.34 -14.09 1.03
N PRO A 218 -20.80 -15.10 1.74
CA PRO A 218 -20.66 -14.99 3.19
C PRO A 218 -19.64 -13.89 3.52
N SER A 219 -19.68 -13.40 4.77
CA SER A 219 -18.59 -12.63 5.36
C SER A 219 -17.24 -13.25 4.96
N ALA A 220 -16.26 -12.43 4.58
CA ALA A 220 -14.96 -12.93 4.17
C ALA A 220 -14.38 -13.85 5.26
N VAL A 221 -14.04 -15.08 4.88
CA VAL A 221 -13.46 -16.12 5.73
C VAL A 221 -12.21 -16.68 5.07
N ARG A 222 -11.33 -17.32 5.85
CA ARG A 222 -10.20 -18.10 5.32
C ARG A 222 -10.67 -19.16 4.32
N GLN A 223 -10.17 -19.08 3.09
CA GLN A 223 -10.58 -19.96 1.99
C GLN A 223 -9.44 -20.23 0.98
N ALA A 224 -8.22 -20.44 1.50
CA ALA A 224 -7.01 -20.65 0.70
C ALA A 224 -6.73 -19.45 -0.24
N SER A 225 -6.42 -19.67 -1.51
CA SER A 225 -6.21 -18.61 -2.51
C SER A 225 -7.49 -18.04 -3.12
N VAL A 226 -8.67 -18.53 -2.73
CA VAL A 226 -9.94 -18.04 -3.29
C VAL A 226 -10.16 -16.60 -2.81
N HIS A 227 -10.18 -15.67 -3.76
CA HIS A 227 -10.43 -14.26 -3.49
C HIS A 227 -11.87 -14.05 -2.98
N TRP A 228 -12.12 -12.98 -2.23
CA TRP A 228 -13.40 -12.77 -1.53
C TRP A 228 -14.65 -12.70 -2.43
N ILE A 229 -14.53 -12.23 -3.67
CA ILE A 229 -15.63 -12.29 -4.65
C ILE A 229 -15.74 -13.64 -5.38
N ARG A 230 -14.88 -14.62 -5.04
CA ARG A 230 -14.80 -15.98 -5.60
C ARG A 230 -14.55 -16.04 -7.12
N ALA A 231 -14.09 -14.95 -7.70
CA ALA A 231 -13.74 -14.83 -9.11
C ALA A 231 -12.24 -14.95 -9.37
N TYR A 232 -11.42 -15.22 -8.36
CA TYR A 232 -9.98 -15.43 -8.53
C TYR A 232 -9.57 -16.58 -7.63
N GLU A 233 -8.72 -17.46 -8.14
CA GLU A 233 -8.21 -18.62 -7.41
C GLU A 233 -6.90 -19.06 -8.04
N VAL A 234 -5.96 -19.56 -7.23
CA VAL A 234 -4.78 -20.25 -7.75
C VAL A 234 -5.09 -21.73 -7.83
N VAL A 235 -5.13 -22.24 -9.06
CA VAL A 235 -5.57 -23.61 -9.35
C VAL A 235 -4.40 -24.48 -9.81
N PRO A 236 -4.37 -25.77 -9.42
CA PRO A 236 -3.39 -26.70 -9.95
C PRO A 236 -3.58 -26.89 -11.47
N CYS A 237 -2.47 -27.02 -12.18
CA CYS A 237 -2.42 -27.29 -13.61
C CYS A 237 -1.80 -28.70 -13.84
N ALA A 238 -1.75 -29.17 -15.10
CA ALA A 238 -1.05 -30.42 -15.43
C ALA A 238 0.42 -30.38 -14.97
N ARG A 239 1.04 -29.20 -15.06
CA ARG A 239 2.34 -28.85 -14.44
C ARG A 239 2.26 -27.43 -13.89
N GLY A 240 2.67 -27.25 -12.63
CA GLY A 240 2.62 -25.97 -11.94
C GLY A 240 1.22 -25.57 -11.46
N ALA A 241 1.03 -24.29 -11.17
CA ALA A 241 -0.24 -23.72 -10.78
C ALA A 241 -0.42 -22.34 -11.43
N CYS A 242 -1.67 -21.94 -11.65
CA CYS A 242 -2.02 -20.68 -12.30
C CYS A 242 -3.10 -19.96 -11.48
N MET A 243 -2.89 -18.68 -11.21
CA MET A 243 -3.96 -17.78 -10.84
C MET A 243 -4.89 -17.62 -12.03
N VAL A 244 -6.17 -17.92 -11.85
CA VAL A 244 -7.19 -17.83 -12.88
C VAL A 244 -8.34 -16.94 -12.42
N SER A 245 -8.93 -16.22 -13.36
CA SER A 245 -10.09 -15.37 -13.12
C SER A 245 -10.96 -15.21 -14.36
N PRO A 246 -12.31 -15.26 -14.25
CA PRO A 246 -13.23 -14.89 -15.31
C PRO A 246 -13.56 -13.40 -15.22
N SER A 247 -12.56 -12.56 -14.98
CA SER A 247 -12.70 -11.11 -14.95
C SER A 247 -11.96 -10.49 -16.15
N ALA A 248 -12.36 -9.27 -16.53
CA ALA A 248 -11.97 -8.55 -17.74
C ALA A 248 -12.79 -8.86 -19.01
N GLY A 249 -12.61 -8.02 -20.04
CA GLY A 249 -13.34 -8.11 -21.31
C GLY A 249 -13.06 -9.38 -22.13
N GLY A 250 -12.05 -10.16 -21.76
CA GLY A 250 -11.64 -11.38 -22.46
C GLY A 250 -12.47 -12.64 -22.18
N VAL A 251 -13.45 -12.58 -21.26
CA VAL A 251 -14.25 -13.76 -20.88
C VAL A 251 -14.95 -14.45 -22.06
N PRO A 252 -15.58 -13.75 -23.03
CA PRO A 252 -16.20 -14.41 -24.18
C PRO A 252 -15.20 -15.22 -25.02
N ASP A 253 -13.96 -14.73 -25.15
CA ASP A 253 -12.87 -15.42 -25.84
C ASP A 253 -12.40 -16.66 -25.08
N LEU A 254 -12.25 -16.55 -23.75
CA LEU A 254 -11.93 -17.68 -22.88
C LEU A 254 -12.99 -18.78 -22.99
N LEU A 255 -14.27 -18.43 -22.91
CA LEU A 255 -15.36 -19.40 -23.04
C LEU A 255 -15.36 -20.07 -24.41
N ARG A 256 -15.07 -19.33 -25.49
CA ARG A 256 -14.92 -19.91 -26.83
C ARG A 256 -13.76 -20.91 -26.89
N TRP A 257 -12.63 -20.59 -26.27
CA TRP A 257 -11.48 -21.51 -26.19
C TRP A 257 -11.84 -22.77 -25.39
N MET A 258 -12.39 -22.63 -24.18
CA MET A 258 -12.82 -23.75 -23.35
C MET A 258 -13.84 -24.65 -24.06
N LYS A 259 -14.84 -24.07 -24.73
CA LYS A 259 -15.84 -24.80 -25.52
C LYS A 259 -15.23 -25.57 -26.68
N SER A 260 -14.21 -25.03 -27.34
CA SER A 260 -13.50 -25.74 -28.41
C SER A 260 -12.78 -27.01 -27.94
N GLU A 261 -12.51 -27.11 -26.63
CA GLU A 261 -11.87 -28.27 -25.98
C GLU A 261 -12.85 -29.09 -25.12
N GLY A 262 -14.16 -28.82 -25.21
CA GLY A 262 -15.20 -29.62 -24.56
C GLY A 262 -15.59 -29.18 -23.15
N PHE A 263 -15.20 -27.98 -22.72
CA PHE A 263 -15.55 -27.38 -21.41
C PHE A 263 -16.58 -26.26 -21.56
N ALA A 264 -17.23 -25.87 -20.46
CA ALA A 264 -18.15 -24.73 -20.38
C ALA A 264 -19.32 -24.75 -21.40
N ALA A 265 -19.76 -25.94 -21.82
CA ALA A 265 -20.80 -26.10 -22.83
C ALA A 265 -22.13 -25.40 -22.44
N ASP A 266 -22.49 -25.46 -21.17
CA ASP A 266 -23.75 -24.92 -20.63
C ASP A 266 -23.67 -23.46 -20.19
N ILE A 267 -22.50 -22.82 -20.32
CA ILE A 267 -22.33 -21.41 -19.93
C ILE A 267 -22.79 -20.50 -21.07
N PRO A 268 -23.71 -19.55 -20.84
CA PRO A 268 -24.19 -18.65 -21.87
C PRO A 268 -23.03 -17.78 -22.41
N ALA A 269 -23.10 -17.44 -23.70
CA ALA A 269 -22.08 -16.60 -24.35
C ALA A 269 -22.24 -15.11 -24.03
N GLU A 270 -23.44 -14.70 -23.63
CA GLU A 270 -23.81 -13.32 -23.34
C GLU A 270 -24.62 -13.29 -22.03
N ALA A 271 -24.32 -12.32 -21.18
CA ALA A 271 -25.00 -12.05 -19.93
C ALA A 271 -24.83 -10.56 -19.57
N THR A 272 -25.81 -10.00 -18.85
CA THR A 272 -25.70 -8.67 -18.24
C THR A 272 -24.67 -8.69 -17.10
N ALA A 273 -24.19 -7.51 -16.68
CA ALA A 273 -23.25 -7.41 -15.55
C ALA A 273 -23.77 -8.08 -14.26
N ALA A 274 -25.08 -7.96 -14.00
CA ALA A 274 -25.71 -8.59 -12.84
C ALA A 274 -25.80 -10.12 -12.98
N GLU A 275 -26.18 -10.63 -14.15
CA GLU A 275 -26.20 -12.07 -14.42
C GLU A 275 -24.81 -12.67 -14.32
N TRP A 276 -23.78 -11.99 -14.82
CA TRP A 276 -22.39 -12.45 -14.75
C TRP A 276 -21.94 -12.76 -13.33
N LEU A 277 -22.29 -11.91 -12.34
CA LEU A 277 -21.96 -12.16 -10.94
C LEU A 277 -22.52 -13.49 -10.43
N THR A 278 -23.72 -13.87 -10.89
CA THR A 278 -24.36 -15.14 -10.50
C THR A 278 -23.74 -16.36 -11.20
N LEU A 279 -23.10 -16.17 -12.36
CA LEU A 279 -22.46 -17.23 -13.15
C LEU A 279 -21.05 -17.58 -12.68
N ILE A 280 -20.38 -16.70 -11.91
CA ILE A 280 -18.99 -16.89 -11.45
C ILE A 280 -18.72 -18.29 -10.88
N PRO A 281 -19.55 -18.87 -9.98
CA PRO A 281 -19.27 -20.19 -9.43
C PRO A 281 -19.23 -21.31 -10.48
N ALA A 282 -20.14 -21.27 -11.46
CA ALA A 282 -20.19 -22.25 -12.54
C ALA A 282 -19.00 -22.07 -13.51
N VAL A 283 -18.70 -20.82 -13.89
CA VAL A 283 -17.55 -20.51 -14.75
C VAL A 283 -16.23 -20.96 -14.10
N MET A 284 -16.04 -20.64 -12.82
CA MET A 284 -14.83 -21.05 -12.10
C MET A 284 -14.69 -22.57 -11.96
N ALA A 285 -15.80 -23.31 -11.85
CA ALA A 285 -15.75 -24.76 -11.83
C ALA A 285 -15.22 -25.33 -13.15
N GLU A 286 -15.68 -24.79 -14.28
CA GLU A 286 -15.20 -25.16 -15.60
C GLU A 286 -13.74 -24.75 -15.82
N ILE A 287 -13.33 -23.55 -15.38
CA ILE A 287 -11.94 -23.10 -15.48
C ILE A 287 -11.02 -24.01 -14.67
N ARG A 288 -11.41 -24.42 -13.45
CA ARG A 288 -10.64 -25.38 -12.64
C ARG A 288 -10.43 -26.70 -13.37
N ALA A 289 -11.50 -27.26 -13.93
CA ALA A 289 -11.42 -28.52 -14.67
C ALA A 289 -10.55 -28.38 -15.93
N PHE A 290 -10.68 -27.26 -16.65
CA PHE A 290 -9.89 -26.96 -17.82
C PHE A 290 -8.39 -26.79 -17.50
N ALA A 291 -8.06 -26.09 -16.42
CA ALA A 291 -6.68 -25.83 -16.01
C ALA A 291 -5.88 -27.11 -15.75
N LEU A 292 -6.52 -28.17 -15.22
CA LEU A 292 -5.91 -29.47 -15.00
C LEU A 292 -5.39 -30.14 -16.29
N THR A 293 -5.86 -29.69 -17.46
CA THR A 293 -5.45 -30.22 -18.78
C THR A 293 -4.30 -29.46 -19.41
N LYS A 294 -3.89 -28.32 -18.84
CA LYS A 294 -2.92 -27.39 -19.40
C LYS A 294 -1.69 -27.30 -18.53
N ASP A 295 -0.54 -27.00 -19.13
CA ASP A 295 0.60 -26.52 -18.35
C ASP A 295 0.34 -25.09 -17.87
N ALA A 296 0.80 -24.73 -16.67
CA ALA A 296 0.54 -23.40 -16.11
C ALA A 296 1.02 -22.28 -17.04
N THR A 297 2.22 -22.40 -17.61
CA THR A 297 2.77 -21.42 -18.57
C THR A 297 1.90 -21.29 -19.82
N GLU A 298 1.45 -22.40 -20.42
CA GLU A 298 0.55 -22.39 -21.60
C GLU A 298 -0.77 -21.68 -21.26
N LEU A 299 -1.37 -22.04 -20.14
CA LEU A 299 -2.65 -21.48 -19.69
C LEU A 299 -2.53 -19.97 -19.47
N TYR A 300 -1.49 -19.53 -18.77
CA TYR A 300 -1.26 -18.11 -18.48
C TYR A 300 -0.96 -17.30 -19.74
N GLU A 301 -0.03 -17.75 -20.60
CA GLU A 301 0.33 -17.02 -21.82
C GLU A 301 -0.86 -16.91 -22.77
N ARG A 302 -1.63 -17.98 -22.91
CA ARG A 302 -2.85 -17.96 -23.72
C ARG A 302 -3.92 -17.07 -23.08
N GLY A 303 -4.10 -17.12 -21.77
CA GLY A 303 -5.01 -16.25 -21.03
C GLY A 303 -4.72 -14.77 -21.26
N GLN A 304 -3.45 -14.37 -21.12
CA GLN A 304 -3.03 -12.99 -21.39
C GLN A 304 -3.26 -12.57 -22.85
N ALA A 305 -2.99 -13.46 -23.82
CA ALA A 305 -3.29 -13.19 -25.23
C ALA A 305 -4.79 -13.00 -25.53
N LEU A 306 -5.66 -13.52 -24.66
CA LEU A 306 -7.12 -13.33 -24.71
C LEU A 306 -7.59 -12.15 -23.84
N HIS A 307 -6.68 -11.34 -23.27
CA HIS A 307 -6.98 -10.26 -22.33
C HIS A 307 -7.73 -10.74 -21.07
N VAL A 308 -7.33 -11.91 -20.55
CA VAL A 308 -7.80 -12.46 -19.29
C VAL A 308 -6.63 -12.44 -18.30
N PRO A 309 -6.84 -11.99 -17.05
CA PRO A 309 -5.74 -11.66 -16.13
C PRO A 309 -5.13 -12.89 -15.47
N PHE A 310 -4.87 -13.97 -16.21
CA PHE A 310 -4.21 -15.16 -15.67
C PHE A 310 -2.74 -14.86 -15.33
N GLY A 311 -2.21 -15.57 -14.34
CA GLY A 311 -0.82 -15.43 -13.91
C GLY A 311 -0.28 -16.73 -13.36
N GLU A 312 0.84 -17.20 -13.91
CA GLU A 312 1.55 -18.36 -13.38
C GLU A 312 2.00 -18.11 -11.94
N ALA A 313 1.78 -19.08 -11.03
CA ALA A 313 2.27 -19.03 -9.66
C ALA A 313 3.76 -19.38 -9.64
N ARG A 314 4.61 -18.36 -9.64
CA ARG A 314 6.06 -18.48 -9.79
C ARG A 314 6.78 -18.66 -8.47
N THR A 315 7.89 -19.40 -8.48
CA THR A 315 8.85 -19.39 -7.38
C THR A 315 9.71 -18.13 -7.39
N ILE A 316 10.57 -17.93 -6.39
CA ILE A 316 11.44 -16.76 -6.33
C ILE A 316 12.52 -16.82 -7.41
N ALA A 317 13.12 -18.01 -7.65
CA ALA A 317 13.99 -18.20 -8.81
C ALA A 317 13.33 -17.75 -10.12
N GLN A 318 12.12 -18.24 -10.41
CA GLN A 318 11.38 -17.88 -11.62
C GLN A 318 11.00 -16.39 -11.68
N ALA A 319 10.71 -15.76 -10.54
CA ALA A 319 10.44 -14.33 -10.46
C ALA A 319 11.69 -13.49 -10.81
N THR A 320 12.90 -13.92 -10.42
CA THR A 320 14.15 -13.24 -10.81
C THR A 320 14.45 -13.31 -12.31
N GLU A 321 13.90 -14.32 -12.99
CA GLU A 321 14.01 -14.52 -14.44
C GLU A 321 12.88 -13.86 -15.23
N SER A 322 11.98 -13.12 -14.56
CA SER A 322 10.87 -12.42 -15.21
C SER A 322 11.35 -11.56 -16.39
N PRO A 323 10.90 -11.82 -17.63
CA PRO A 323 11.25 -11.02 -18.80
C PRO A 323 10.93 -9.54 -18.60
N GLN A 324 9.86 -9.23 -17.86
CA GLN A 324 9.46 -7.86 -17.57
C GLN A 324 10.42 -7.16 -16.63
N LEU A 325 10.70 -7.77 -15.46
CA LEU A 325 11.60 -7.16 -14.46
C LEU A 325 13.03 -7.03 -15.00
N VAL A 326 13.48 -8.00 -15.81
CA VAL A 326 14.78 -7.97 -16.49
C VAL A 326 14.83 -6.86 -17.54
N ALA A 327 13.84 -6.78 -18.45
CA ALA A 327 13.78 -5.73 -19.46
C ALA A 327 13.73 -4.33 -18.84
N ARG A 328 13.13 -4.22 -17.66
CA ARG A 328 13.02 -2.98 -16.90
C ARG A 328 14.22 -2.67 -16.00
N GLY A 329 15.25 -3.52 -15.99
CA GLY A 329 16.46 -3.29 -15.20
C GLY A 329 16.18 -3.24 -13.69
N PHE A 330 15.14 -3.96 -13.23
CA PHE A 330 14.65 -3.86 -11.86
C PHE A 330 15.69 -4.32 -10.83
N PHE A 331 16.45 -5.39 -11.11
CA PHE A 331 17.48 -5.88 -10.19
C PHE A 331 18.80 -5.12 -10.37
N ARG A 332 19.15 -4.26 -9.41
CA ARG A 332 20.32 -3.38 -9.50
C ARG A 332 21.47 -3.88 -8.61
N PRO A 333 22.73 -3.82 -9.08
CA PRO A 333 23.89 -4.12 -8.24
C PRO A 333 24.01 -3.12 -7.10
N VAL A 334 24.53 -3.58 -5.96
CA VAL A 334 24.76 -2.72 -4.79
C VAL A 334 26.19 -2.18 -4.80
N THR A 335 26.33 -0.85 -4.82
CA THR A 335 27.64 -0.20 -4.76
C THR A 335 28.33 -0.52 -3.44
N GLY A 336 29.59 -0.98 -3.52
CA GLY A 336 30.37 -1.39 -2.34
C GLY A 336 30.13 -2.83 -1.89
N ALA A 337 29.38 -3.63 -2.67
CA ALA A 337 29.14 -5.04 -2.42
C ALA A 337 29.57 -5.92 -3.61
N PRO A 338 29.72 -7.25 -3.44
CA PRO A 338 29.92 -8.18 -4.55
C PRO A 338 28.76 -8.16 -5.55
N ASP A 339 29.02 -8.42 -6.84
CA ASP A 339 28.01 -8.38 -7.93
C ASP A 339 26.77 -9.28 -7.70
N ARG A 340 26.92 -10.34 -6.90
CA ARG A 340 25.81 -11.23 -6.53
C ARG A 340 24.79 -10.57 -5.59
N VAL A 341 25.20 -9.52 -4.87
CA VAL A 341 24.30 -8.73 -4.02
C VAL A 341 23.59 -7.72 -4.91
N ARG A 342 22.36 -8.07 -5.29
CA ARG A 342 21.47 -7.24 -6.11
C ARG A 342 20.18 -6.96 -5.36
N LEU A 343 19.73 -5.72 -5.40
CA LEU A 343 18.48 -5.29 -4.79
C LEU A 343 17.44 -4.98 -5.87
N PRO A 344 16.15 -5.28 -5.62
CA PRO A 344 15.03 -4.62 -6.29
C PRO A 344 15.24 -3.11 -6.45
N GLY A 345 14.79 -2.57 -7.57
CA GLY A 345 14.83 -1.14 -7.87
C GLY A 345 13.82 -0.35 -7.06
N GLY A 346 13.84 0.98 -7.21
CA GLY A 346 12.85 1.85 -6.56
C GLY A 346 11.43 1.58 -7.06
N LEU A 347 10.43 1.98 -6.27
CA LEU A 347 9.01 1.69 -6.52
C LEU A 347 8.42 2.35 -7.78
N SER A 348 9.10 3.33 -8.37
CA SER A 348 8.67 4.03 -9.57
C SER A 348 9.86 4.65 -10.32
N ARG A 349 9.71 4.83 -11.63
CA ARG A 349 10.65 5.56 -12.48
C ARG A 349 10.20 7.02 -12.61
N PHE A 350 11.07 7.91 -12.16
CA PHE A 350 10.88 9.36 -12.22
C PHE A 350 11.55 9.90 -13.49
N SER A 351 10.80 10.61 -14.34
CA SER A 351 11.33 11.08 -15.64
C SER A 351 12.42 12.15 -15.52
N ALA A 352 12.38 12.98 -14.48
CA ALA A 352 13.31 14.12 -14.30
C ALA A 352 14.26 13.96 -13.10
N THR A 353 13.84 13.25 -12.06
CA THR A 353 14.66 13.02 -10.85
C THR A 353 14.82 11.53 -10.58
N PRO A 354 15.63 10.79 -11.34
CA PRO A 354 15.77 9.35 -11.18
C PRO A 354 16.28 8.97 -9.79
N VAL A 355 15.80 7.84 -9.27
CA VAL A 355 16.21 7.31 -7.97
C VAL A 355 17.70 6.88 -7.97
N PRO A 356 18.44 7.13 -6.88
CA PRO A 356 19.85 6.74 -6.77
C PRO A 356 20.06 5.23 -6.94
N ASP A 357 21.29 4.84 -7.29
CA ASP A 357 21.70 3.43 -7.24
C ASP A 357 21.73 2.91 -5.79
N PRO A 358 21.49 1.60 -5.58
CA PRO A 358 21.64 1.02 -4.26
C PRO A 358 23.09 1.11 -3.75
N VAL A 359 23.24 1.45 -2.48
CA VAL A 359 24.55 1.53 -1.80
C VAL A 359 24.50 0.68 -0.54
N ALA A 360 25.57 -0.07 -0.28
CA ALA A 360 25.67 -0.87 0.93
C ALA A 360 25.54 0.02 2.19
N PRO A 361 24.88 -0.47 3.25
CA PRO A 361 24.80 0.26 4.50
C PRO A 361 26.21 0.48 5.07
N ALA A 362 26.45 1.66 5.63
CA ALA A 362 27.73 1.98 6.26
C ALA A 362 27.54 2.54 7.67
N ASP A 363 28.36 2.08 8.60
CA ASP A 363 28.42 2.63 9.95
C ASP A 363 29.25 3.92 9.93
N VAL A 364 28.69 4.98 10.52
CA VAL A 364 29.30 6.31 10.62
C VAL A 364 29.09 6.88 12.02
N THR A 365 29.80 7.96 12.33
CA THR A 365 29.68 8.70 13.59
C THR A 365 28.69 9.86 13.47
N VAL A 366 28.14 10.31 14.60
CA VAL A 366 27.31 11.53 14.68
C VAL A 366 28.07 12.74 14.14
N ALA A 367 29.36 12.86 14.45
CA ALA A 367 30.19 13.97 13.98
C ALA A 367 30.31 14.01 12.44
N GLU A 368 30.45 12.86 11.78
CA GLU A 368 30.47 12.78 10.31
C GLU A 368 29.11 13.15 9.70
N VAL A 369 28.02 12.75 10.35
CA VAL A 369 26.66 13.14 9.94
C VAL A 369 26.48 14.65 10.02
N LEU A 370 26.78 15.24 11.17
CA LEU A 370 26.64 16.68 11.40
C LEU A 370 27.57 17.49 10.49
N ALA A 371 28.79 17.02 10.22
CA ALA A 371 29.70 17.67 9.27
C ALA A 371 29.13 17.69 7.84
N SER A 372 28.46 16.60 7.41
CA SER A 372 27.72 16.56 6.15
C SER A 372 26.53 17.53 6.15
N TRP A 373 25.79 17.58 7.26
CA TRP A 373 24.59 18.43 7.41
C TRP A 373 24.89 19.92 7.63
N ALA A 374 26.12 20.28 7.98
CA ALA A 374 26.56 21.67 7.99
C ALA A 374 26.58 22.30 6.59
N GLN A 375 26.57 21.50 5.51
CA GLN A 375 26.51 22.00 4.15
C GLN A 375 25.15 22.62 3.83
N PRO A 376 25.09 23.72 3.04
CA PRO A 376 23.85 24.33 2.63
C PRO A 376 22.93 23.34 1.91
N ARG A 377 21.64 23.40 2.24
CA ARG A 377 20.63 22.61 1.54
C ARG A 377 20.40 23.17 0.13
N PRO A 378 19.99 22.34 -0.85
CA PRO A 378 19.54 22.85 -2.13
C PRO A 378 18.45 23.90 -1.94
N ALA A 379 18.59 25.06 -2.58
CA ALA A 379 17.57 26.10 -2.55
C ALA A 379 16.29 25.58 -3.21
N ARG A 380 15.15 26.08 -2.72
CA ARG A 380 13.85 25.82 -3.33
C ARG A 380 13.46 26.97 -4.23
N VAL A 381 12.87 26.61 -5.36
CA VAL A 381 12.29 27.60 -6.27
C VAL A 381 10.94 27.96 -5.65
N GLY A 382 10.92 29.01 -4.82
CA GLY A 382 9.68 29.50 -4.23
C GLY A 382 8.62 29.70 -5.32
N VAL A 383 7.43 29.14 -5.13
CA VAL A 383 6.37 29.13 -6.15
C VAL A 383 5.62 30.47 -6.14
N PRO A 384 5.55 31.20 -7.27
CA PRO A 384 4.60 32.29 -7.44
C PRO A 384 3.21 31.73 -7.80
N GLY A 385 2.18 32.02 -7.00
CA GLY A 385 0.82 32.27 -7.50
C GLY A 385 -0.08 31.10 -7.97
N ALA A 386 -0.13 29.95 -7.30
CA ALA A 386 -1.29 29.05 -7.41
C ALA A 386 -2.12 29.18 -6.13
N GLY A 387 -3.44 29.41 -6.27
CA GLY A 387 -4.38 29.87 -5.24
C GLY A 387 -4.11 29.33 -3.83
N ARG A 388 -3.32 30.08 -3.06
CA ARG A 388 -3.03 29.76 -1.67
C ARG A 388 -4.19 30.18 -0.81
N VAL A 389 -4.56 29.31 0.12
CA VAL A 389 -5.34 29.69 1.29
C VAL A 389 -4.64 30.86 1.96
N ASP A 390 -5.39 31.90 2.33
CA ASP A 390 -4.84 33.03 3.09
C ASP A 390 -4.42 32.56 4.49
N GLY A 391 -3.14 32.21 4.66
CA GLY A 391 -2.57 31.77 5.94
C GLY A 391 -1.68 30.54 5.83
N ALA A 392 -1.23 30.04 6.99
CA ALA A 392 -0.53 28.76 7.07
C ALA A 392 -1.53 27.60 6.93
N PRO A 393 -1.20 26.53 6.18
CA PRO A 393 -2.12 25.42 5.98
C PRO A 393 -2.40 24.69 7.29
N ARG A 394 -3.67 24.38 7.53
CA ARG A 394 -4.06 23.54 8.66
C ARG A 394 -3.78 22.08 8.33
N LEU A 395 -4.22 21.61 7.17
CA LEU A 395 -4.09 20.19 6.77
C LEU A 395 -2.78 19.93 6.02
N PRO A 396 -2.26 18.68 6.01
CA PRO A 396 -1.00 18.36 5.38
C PRO A 396 -0.91 18.70 3.88
N LEU A 397 -1.99 18.43 3.13
CA LEU A 397 -2.06 18.59 1.68
C LEU A 397 -3.06 19.66 1.24
N GLU A 398 -3.37 20.60 2.13
CA GLU A 398 -4.25 21.72 1.83
C GLU A 398 -3.71 22.54 0.66
N GLY A 399 -4.57 22.76 -0.35
CA GLY A 399 -4.22 23.46 -1.58
C GLY A 399 -3.63 22.59 -2.70
N LEU A 400 -3.38 21.30 -2.45
CA LEU A 400 -2.98 20.36 -3.51
C LEU A 400 -4.22 19.89 -4.28
N ARG A 401 -4.25 20.07 -5.60
CA ARG A 401 -5.35 19.58 -6.46
C ARG A 401 -4.95 18.39 -7.32
N VAL A 402 -5.77 17.33 -7.27
CA VAL A 402 -5.53 16.05 -7.94
C VAL A 402 -6.69 15.72 -8.88
N LEU A 403 -6.38 15.44 -10.14
CA LEU A 403 -7.32 14.84 -11.10
C LEU A 403 -7.16 13.32 -11.07
N ASP A 404 -8.20 12.64 -10.55
CA ASP A 404 -8.24 11.20 -10.31
C ASP A 404 -8.96 10.46 -11.46
N PHE A 405 -8.18 9.87 -12.37
CA PHE A 405 -8.65 8.98 -13.44
C PHE A 405 -8.67 7.51 -13.04
N THR A 406 -8.51 7.20 -11.76
CA THR A 406 -8.24 5.83 -11.34
C THR A 406 -9.51 4.98 -11.22
N HIS A 407 -9.34 3.67 -11.27
CA HIS A 407 -10.41 2.67 -11.21
C HIS A 407 -10.02 1.49 -10.30
N VAL A 408 -11.01 0.70 -9.89
CA VAL A 408 -10.85 -0.48 -9.00
C VAL A 408 -10.38 -0.10 -7.59
N LEU A 409 -9.12 -0.39 -7.21
CA LEU A 409 -8.63 -0.28 -5.83
C LEU A 409 -7.34 0.52 -5.70
N ALA A 410 -6.24 0.11 -6.36
CA ALA A 410 -4.91 0.67 -6.10
C ALA A 410 -4.83 2.20 -6.27
N GLY A 411 -5.26 2.71 -7.42
CA GLY A 411 -5.30 4.15 -7.67
C GLY A 411 -6.33 4.90 -6.81
N PRO A 412 -7.58 4.39 -6.64
CA PRO A 412 -8.53 5.02 -5.73
C PRO A 412 -8.04 5.10 -4.28
N PHE A 413 -7.29 4.10 -3.82
CA PHE A 413 -6.67 4.06 -2.50
C PHE A 413 -5.56 5.12 -2.35
N ALA A 414 -4.69 5.28 -3.34
CA ALA A 414 -3.67 6.33 -3.36
C ALA A 414 -4.31 7.72 -3.22
N THR A 415 -5.33 7.99 -4.02
CA THR A 415 -6.02 9.28 -4.03
C THR A 415 -6.90 9.50 -2.79
N ARG A 416 -7.42 8.43 -2.18
CA ARG A 416 -8.10 8.50 -0.87
C ARG A 416 -7.15 8.96 0.23
N ILE A 417 -5.92 8.43 0.28
CA ILE A 417 -4.90 8.87 1.24
C ILE A 417 -4.65 10.39 1.09
N LEU A 418 -4.52 10.87 -0.15
CA LEU A 418 -4.32 12.30 -0.40
C LEU A 418 -5.53 13.13 0.05
N ALA A 419 -6.75 12.68 -0.24
CA ALA A 419 -7.99 13.34 0.15
C ALA A 419 -8.15 13.41 1.68
N ASP A 420 -7.90 12.31 2.39
CA ASP A 420 -7.95 12.21 3.85
C ASP A 420 -6.93 13.16 4.51
N LEU A 421 -5.78 13.39 3.86
CA LEU A 421 -4.74 14.33 4.29
C LEU A 421 -4.96 15.78 3.80
N GLY A 422 -6.09 16.06 3.15
CA GLY A 422 -6.54 17.43 2.85
C GLY A 422 -6.41 17.89 1.40
N ALA A 423 -6.01 17.02 0.46
CA ALA A 423 -6.00 17.37 -0.95
C ALA A 423 -7.42 17.52 -1.53
N ASP A 424 -7.57 18.41 -2.51
CA ASP A 424 -8.76 18.52 -3.36
C ASP A 424 -8.67 17.49 -4.48
N VAL A 425 -9.31 16.33 -4.28
CA VAL A 425 -9.29 15.22 -5.22
C VAL A 425 -10.58 15.22 -6.04
N ILE A 426 -10.44 15.42 -7.34
CA ILE A 426 -11.53 15.47 -8.31
C ILE A 426 -11.47 14.22 -9.16
N LYS A 427 -12.42 13.31 -8.94
CA LYS A 427 -12.56 12.07 -9.68
C LYS A 427 -13.26 12.31 -11.01
N LEU A 428 -12.64 11.91 -12.12
CA LEU A 428 -13.24 11.98 -13.45
C LEU A 428 -13.80 10.61 -13.84
N GLN A 429 -15.09 10.58 -14.18
CA GLN A 429 -15.81 9.34 -14.45
C GLN A 429 -16.73 9.46 -15.67
N THR A 430 -17.29 8.33 -16.09
CA THR A 430 -18.33 8.24 -17.13
C THR A 430 -19.37 7.20 -16.70
N GLU A 431 -20.60 7.34 -17.18
CA GLU A 431 -21.68 6.40 -16.88
C GLU A 431 -21.31 4.97 -17.32
N ASP A 432 -20.68 4.81 -18.48
CA ASP A 432 -20.22 3.52 -19.02
C ASP A 432 -19.24 2.76 -18.09
N ARG A 433 -18.45 3.50 -17.28
CA ARG A 433 -17.47 2.93 -16.35
C ARG A 433 -18.02 2.77 -14.93
N CYS A 434 -19.21 3.31 -14.67
CA CYS A 434 -19.85 3.34 -13.36
C CYS A 434 -21.06 2.40 -13.30
N GLN A 435 -20.86 1.14 -13.70
CA GLN A 435 -21.90 0.11 -13.75
C GLN A 435 -21.56 -1.11 -12.89
N GLY A 436 -22.58 -1.90 -12.53
CA GLY A 436 -22.41 -3.13 -11.75
C GLY A 436 -21.69 -2.87 -10.42
N ALA A 437 -20.62 -3.62 -10.16
CA ALA A 437 -19.82 -3.46 -8.93
C ALA A 437 -19.07 -2.11 -8.82
N TYR A 438 -19.09 -1.29 -9.88
CA TYR A 438 -18.45 0.03 -9.93
C TYR A 438 -19.45 1.18 -9.94
N ALA A 439 -20.75 0.90 -9.85
CA ALA A 439 -21.77 1.92 -9.70
C ALA A 439 -21.59 2.69 -8.37
N PRO A 440 -21.80 4.02 -8.32
CA PRO A 440 -21.56 4.81 -7.12
C PRO A 440 -22.36 4.35 -5.90
N ASP A 441 -23.59 3.86 -6.13
CA ASP A 441 -24.51 3.32 -5.13
C ASP A 441 -24.22 1.86 -4.75
N TYR A 442 -23.18 1.26 -5.34
CA TYR A 442 -22.68 -0.05 -4.96
C TYR A 442 -21.73 0.08 -3.75
N PRO A 443 -21.72 -0.86 -2.78
CA PRO A 443 -20.85 -0.77 -1.60
C PRO A 443 -19.33 -0.66 -1.87
N TYR A 444 -18.87 -1.16 -3.01
CA TYR A 444 -17.44 -1.25 -3.37
C TYR A 444 -16.79 0.12 -3.62
N PRO A 445 -17.28 1.00 -4.53
CA PRO A 445 -16.73 2.35 -4.66
C PRO A 445 -16.80 3.16 -3.37
N ALA A 446 -17.81 2.91 -2.52
CA ALA A 446 -17.99 3.59 -1.25
C ALA A 446 -16.77 3.46 -0.31
N MET A 447 -16.03 2.34 -0.40
CA MET A 447 -14.86 2.09 0.46
C MET A 447 -13.64 2.95 0.08
N TRP A 448 -13.55 3.39 -1.18
CA TRP A 448 -12.29 3.94 -1.72
C TRP A 448 -12.37 5.40 -2.15
N ASN A 449 -13.55 6.02 -2.13
CA ASN A 449 -13.75 7.35 -2.73
C ASN A 449 -14.29 8.41 -1.78
N ARG A 450 -14.28 8.16 -0.47
CA ARG A 450 -14.60 9.18 0.55
C ARG A 450 -13.71 10.41 0.39
N ASN A 451 -14.20 11.57 0.84
CA ASN A 451 -13.50 12.86 0.78
C ASN A 451 -13.14 13.38 -0.63
N LYS A 452 -13.61 12.72 -1.70
CA LYS A 452 -13.41 13.16 -3.09
C LYS A 452 -14.62 13.93 -3.59
N ARG A 453 -14.38 14.81 -4.57
CA ARG A 453 -15.41 15.34 -5.47
C ARG A 453 -15.44 14.48 -6.73
N ALA A 454 -16.58 14.36 -7.40
CA ALA A 454 -16.69 13.61 -8.67
C ALA A 454 -17.38 14.44 -9.74
N VAL A 455 -16.78 14.42 -10.93
CA VAL A 455 -17.30 15.01 -12.16
C VAL A 455 -17.34 13.96 -13.26
N THR A 456 -18.16 14.23 -14.28
CA THR A 456 -18.18 13.40 -15.48
C THR A 456 -17.54 14.10 -16.67
N LEU A 457 -16.80 13.34 -17.47
CA LEU A 457 -16.18 13.80 -18.71
C LEU A 457 -16.01 12.61 -19.66
N ASP A 458 -16.75 12.61 -20.77
CA ASP A 458 -16.62 11.60 -21.81
C ASP A 458 -15.51 11.97 -22.80
N MET A 459 -14.38 11.28 -22.71
CA MET A 459 -13.21 11.50 -23.56
C MET A 459 -13.45 11.20 -25.06
N ARG A 460 -14.60 10.61 -25.43
CA ARG A 460 -15.02 10.43 -26.83
C ARG A 460 -15.58 11.70 -27.45
N HIS A 461 -16.04 12.66 -26.63
CA HIS A 461 -16.61 13.91 -27.11
C HIS A 461 -15.53 14.85 -27.65
N ALA A 462 -15.83 15.59 -28.73
CA ALA A 462 -14.86 16.43 -29.42
C ALA A 462 -14.23 17.52 -28.52
N ASP A 463 -15.00 18.03 -27.56
CA ASP A 463 -14.54 19.07 -26.62
C ASP A 463 -13.84 18.53 -25.37
N ALA A 464 -13.76 17.21 -25.18
CA ALA A 464 -13.27 16.62 -23.93
C ALA A 464 -11.80 16.94 -23.66
N VAL A 465 -10.93 16.79 -24.66
CA VAL A 465 -9.50 17.12 -24.54
C VAL A 465 -9.30 18.60 -24.21
N SER A 466 -10.08 19.49 -24.83
CA SER A 466 -9.98 20.92 -24.56
C SER A 466 -10.44 21.27 -23.13
N THR A 467 -11.45 20.55 -22.62
CA THR A 467 -11.97 20.71 -21.26
C THR A 467 -10.97 20.16 -20.25
N LEU A 468 -10.44 18.96 -20.49
CA LEU A 468 -9.41 18.33 -19.66
C LEU A 468 -8.16 19.20 -19.57
N ARG A 469 -7.67 19.74 -20.68
CA ARG A 469 -6.54 20.67 -20.69
C ARG A 469 -6.75 21.82 -19.70
N ARG A 470 -7.92 22.45 -19.71
CA ARG A 470 -8.22 23.56 -18.80
C ARG A 470 -8.28 23.13 -17.33
N LEU A 471 -8.73 21.90 -17.05
CA LEU A 471 -8.65 21.34 -15.70
C LEU A 471 -7.19 21.10 -15.28
N VAL A 472 -6.36 20.55 -16.18
CA VAL A 472 -4.93 20.28 -15.93
C VAL A 472 -4.15 21.58 -15.68
N GLU A 473 -4.51 22.67 -16.36
CA GLU A 473 -3.96 24.02 -16.11
C GLU A 473 -4.25 24.53 -14.68
N GLN A 474 -5.25 23.96 -13.99
CA GLN A 474 -5.64 24.30 -12.61
C GLN A 474 -5.24 23.22 -11.57
N ALA A 475 -4.57 22.15 -12.00
CA ALA A 475 -4.24 21.01 -11.16
C ALA A 475 -2.74 20.90 -10.86
N ASP A 476 -2.40 20.20 -9.78
CA ASP A 476 -1.02 19.84 -9.42
C ASP A 476 -0.64 18.44 -9.88
N VAL A 477 -1.64 17.55 -9.91
CA VAL A 477 -1.45 16.12 -10.17
C VAL A 477 -2.51 15.60 -11.13
N VAL A 478 -2.08 14.74 -12.05
CA VAL A 478 -2.94 13.79 -12.76
C VAL A 478 -2.50 12.37 -12.39
N ILE A 479 -3.44 11.53 -11.99
CA ILE A 479 -3.16 10.14 -11.62
C ILE A 479 -4.13 9.19 -12.32
N ASP A 480 -3.56 8.15 -12.94
CA ASP A 480 -4.31 7.06 -13.55
C ASP A 480 -3.72 5.69 -13.17
N ASN A 481 -4.52 4.64 -13.35
CA ASN A 481 -4.08 3.26 -13.25
C ASN A 481 -4.68 2.41 -14.39
N PHE A 482 -4.79 3.00 -15.57
CA PHE A 482 -5.25 2.29 -16.75
C PHE A 482 -4.16 1.35 -17.29
N SER A 483 -4.51 0.57 -18.31
CA SER A 483 -3.51 -0.10 -19.14
C SER A 483 -2.59 0.94 -19.79
N ALA A 484 -1.33 0.56 -20.02
CA ALA A 484 -0.34 1.46 -20.60
C ALA A 484 -0.84 2.10 -21.91
N GLY A 485 -0.70 3.41 -22.03
CA GLY A 485 -1.03 4.16 -23.25
C GLY A 485 -2.46 4.70 -23.35
N VAL A 486 -3.42 4.30 -22.49
CA VAL A 486 -4.82 4.74 -22.59
C VAL A 486 -4.98 6.27 -22.57
N LEU A 487 -4.32 6.98 -21.64
CA LEU A 487 -4.37 8.44 -21.61
C LEU A 487 -3.74 9.08 -22.86
N ALA A 488 -2.68 8.48 -23.39
CA ALA A 488 -2.03 8.97 -24.61
C ALA A 488 -2.92 8.80 -25.85
N GLU A 489 -3.69 7.70 -25.93
CA GLU A 489 -4.70 7.50 -26.99
C GLU A 489 -5.82 8.55 -26.94
N TRP A 490 -6.11 9.09 -25.75
CA TRP A 490 -7.06 10.21 -25.58
C TRP A 490 -6.44 11.59 -25.85
N GLY A 491 -5.16 11.68 -26.20
CA GLY A 491 -4.46 12.96 -26.38
C GLY A 491 -4.19 13.70 -25.06
N ALA A 492 -4.05 12.94 -23.97
CA ALA A 492 -3.73 13.44 -22.64
C ALA A 492 -2.58 12.63 -22.01
N GLY A 493 -1.62 12.20 -22.83
CA GLY A 493 -0.46 11.45 -22.36
C GLY A 493 0.52 12.35 -21.59
N PRO A 494 1.57 11.78 -20.98
CA PRO A 494 2.51 12.54 -20.15
C PRO A 494 3.10 13.77 -20.85
N ALA A 495 3.43 13.67 -22.15
CA ALA A 495 3.95 14.78 -22.94
C ALA A 495 2.89 15.88 -23.19
N ASP A 496 1.62 15.52 -23.38
CA ASP A 496 0.54 16.49 -23.54
C ASP A 496 0.28 17.23 -22.22
N LEU A 497 0.24 16.49 -21.11
CA LEU A 497 0.07 17.05 -19.76
C LEU A 497 1.18 18.05 -19.42
N GLU A 498 2.45 17.69 -19.68
CA GLU A 498 3.60 18.58 -19.48
C GLU A 498 3.52 19.84 -20.36
N ALA A 499 3.06 19.70 -21.61
CA ALA A 499 2.87 20.83 -22.51
C ALA A 499 1.76 21.79 -22.06
N TRP A 500 0.70 21.28 -21.43
CA TRP A 500 -0.39 22.10 -20.88
C TRP A 500 0.00 22.76 -19.56
N ASN A 501 0.70 22.03 -18.70
CA ASN A 501 1.13 22.51 -17.39
C ASN A 501 2.53 21.93 -17.06
N PRO A 502 3.61 22.70 -17.26
CA PRO A 502 4.99 22.24 -16.99
C PRO A 502 5.28 21.92 -15.52
N ARG A 503 4.34 22.24 -14.61
CA ARG A 503 4.42 21.92 -13.18
C ARG A 503 3.63 20.68 -12.79
N ILE A 504 2.91 20.06 -13.72
CA ILE A 504 2.07 18.89 -13.43
C ILE A 504 2.93 17.68 -13.05
N ILE A 505 2.53 17.00 -11.99
CA ILE A 505 3.02 15.67 -11.69
C ILE A 505 2.02 14.69 -12.29
N SER A 506 2.46 13.86 -13.24
CA SER A 506 1.63 12.78 -13.76
C SER A 506 2.14 11.44 -13.23
N ILE A 507 1.24 10.54 -12.86
CA ILE A 507 1.58 9.19 -12.43
C ILE A 507 0.66 8.18 -13.08
N SER A 508 1.25 7.15 -13.69
CA SER A 508 0.55 6.03 -14.30
C SER A 508 0.89 4.75 -13.54
N MET A 509 -0.10 4.21 -12.81
CA MET A 509 0.02 3.04 -11.95
C MET A 509 -0.35 1.74 -12.69
N THR A 510 0.33 1.48 -13.80
CA THR A 510 0.02 0.35 -14.69
C THR A 510 0.36 -1.01 -14.04
N GLY A 511 -0.24 -2.09 -14.56
CA GLY A 511 -0.05 -3.43 -14.00
C GLY A 511 1.41 -3.93 -14.02
N CYS A 512 2.12 -3.69 -15.13
CA CYS A 512 3.48 -4.18 -15.34
C CYS A 512 4.50 -3.09 -15.71
N GLY A 513 4.09 -1.82 -15.82
CA GLY A 513 4.91 -0.72 -16.33
C GLY A 513 4.52 -0.33 -17.76
N GLU A 514 4.90 0.87 -18.19
CA GLU A 514 4.54 1.39 -19.51
C GLU A 514 5.37 0.82 -20.68
N ASP A 515 6.46 0.10 -20.37
CA ASP A 515 7.36 -0.53 -21.34
C ASP A 515 7.64 -2.00 -21.00
N GLY A 516 8.39 -2.68 -21.87
CA GLY A 516 8.76 -4.09 -21.69
C GLY A 516 7.75 -5.10 -22.25
N PRO A 517 8.10 -6.40 -22.23
CA PRO A 517 7.34 -7.46 -22.88
C PRO A 517 5.94 -7.71 -22.29
N TRP A 518 5.70 -7.29 -21.05
CA TRP A 518 4.42 -7.49 -20.34
C TRP A 518 3.64 -6.18 -20.16
N LYS A 519 4.01 -5.09 -20.84
CA LYS A 519 3.31 -3.79 -20.70
C LYS A 519 1.80 -3.85 -20.98
N ASP A 520 1.39 -4.78 -21.85
CA ASP A 520 0.00 -4.97 -22.28
C ASP A 520 -0.74 -6.05 -21.45
N TYR A 521 -0.12 -6.58 -20.39
CA TYR A 521 -0.76 -7.59 -19.56
C TYR A 521 -1.92 -7.02 -18.74
N VAL A 522 -2.98 -7.81 -18.65
CA VAL A 522 -4.09 -7.52 -17.75
C VAL A 522 -3.76 -8.14 -16.39
N THR A 523 -3.87 -7.35 -15.32
CA THR A 523 -3.48 -7.80 -13.98
C THR A 523 -4.47 -7.32 -12.93
N PHE A 524 -4.66 -8.16 -11.91
CA PHE A 524 -5.21 -7.78 -10.61
C PHE A 524 -4.22 -8.19 -9.52
N ALA A 525 -4.42 -7.74 -8.27
CA ALA A 525 -3.53 -8.10 -7.16
C ALA A 525 -3.22 -9.61 -7.08
N PRO A 526 -4.18 -10.56 -7.16
CA PRO A 526 -3.86 -11.99 -7.15
C PRO A 526 -2.98 -12.44 -8.32
N THR A 527 -3.17 -11.87 -9.51
CA THR A 527 -2.30 -12.11 -10.68
C THR A 527 -0.88 -11.69 -10.37
N VAL A 528 -0.71 -10.49 -9.83
CA VAL A 528 0.60 -9.94 -9.51
C VAL A 528 1.27 -10.73 -8.38
N HIS A 529 0.52 -11.14 -7.36
CA HIS A 529 1.01 -12.01 -6.27
C HIS A 529 1.58 -13.33 -6.79
N ALA A 530 0.92 -13.93 -7.79
CA ALA A 530 1.37 -15.15 -8.44
C ALA A 530 2.66 -14.91 -9.24
N LEU A 531 2.71 -13.83 -10.04
CA LEU A 531 3.83 -13.52 -10.92
C LEU A 531 5.11 -13.09 -10.17
N CYS A 532 4.99 -12.36 -9.06
CA CYS A 532 6.15 -11.91 -8.27
C CYS A 532 6.67 -12.96 -7.28
N GLY A 533 5.94 -14.07 -7.10
CA GLY A 533 6.30 -15.17 -6.20
C GLY A 533 5.78 -15.05 -4.76
N LEU A 534 4.99 -14.01 -4.45
CA LEU A 534 4.38 -13.87 -3.12
C LEU A 534 3.44 -15.05 -2.80
N THR A 535 2.70 -15.55 -3.78
CA THR A 535 1.84 -16.73 -3.63
C THR A 535 2.67 -17.95 -3.24
N ALA A 536 3.80 -18.21 -3.91
CA ALA A 536 4.65 -19.36 -3.60
C ALA A 536 5.33 -19.29 -2.22
N LEU A 537 5.38 -18.10 -1.63
CA LEU A 537 5.90 -17.88 -0.28
C LEU A 537 4.82 -17.89 0.80
N THR A 538 3.54 -17.86 0.43
CA THR A 538 2.43 -17.70 1.38
C THR A 538 1.64 -19.00 1.51
N GLY A 539 1.70 -19.63 2.68
CA GLY A 539 0.94 -20.85 2.98
C GLY A 539 1.78 -21.97 3.57
N PRO A 540 1.21 -23.18 3.69
CA PRO A 540 1.97 -24.36 4.11
C PRO A 540 3.06 -24.72 3.08
N PRO A 541 4.21 -25.27 3.51
CA PRO A 541 5.26 -25.70 2.59
C PRO A 541 4.72 -26.61 1.47
N GLY A 542 5.05 -26.28 0.21
CA GLY A 542 4.67 -27.08 -0.96
C GLY A 542 3.25 -26.85 -1.49
N ARG A 543 2.45 -25.96 -0.90
CA ARG A 543 1.12 -25.57 -1.40
C ARG A 543 1.21 -24.25 -2.15
N LEU A 544 0.72 -24.23 -3.40
CA LEU A 544 0.64 -23.01 -4.24
C LEU A 544 -0.79 -22.47 -4.36
N ASP A 545 -1.78 -23.25 -3.94
CA ASP A 545 -3.21 -22.92 -3.95
C ASP A 545 -3.65 -22.16 -2.69
N VAL A 546 -2.70 -21.73 -1.85
CA VAL A 546 -2.89 -20.84 -0.70
C VAL A 546 -2.19 -19.51 -1.02
N GLY A 547 -2.79 -18.40 -0.61
CA GLY A 547 -2.24 -17.07 -0.87
C GLY A 547 -2.74 -16.05 0.15
N ALA A 548 -2.47 -14.78 -0.11
CA ALA A 548 -2.99 -13.69 0.71
C ALA A 548 -4.52 -13.64 0.62
N GLY A 549 -5.21 -13.60 1.76
CA GLY A 549 -6.67 -13.43 1.81
C GLY A 549 -7.14 -12.02 1.49
N VAL A 550 -6.20 -11.10 1.26
CA VAL A 550 -6.41 -9.67 0.99
C VAL A 550 -5.72 -9.28 -0.32
N ALA A 551 -6.19 -8.24 -1.02
CA ALA A 551 -5.51 -7.68 -2.20
C ALA A 551 -4.32 -6.83 -1.76
N LEU A 552 -3.34 -7.46 -1.09
CA LEU A 552 -2.22 -6.76 -0.46
C LEU A 552 -1.50 -5.84 -1.45
N ASN A 553 -1.36 -6.28 -2.71
CA ASN A 553 -0.63 -5.49 -3.69
C ASN A 553 -1.37 -4.21 -4.08
N ASP A 554 -2.71 -4.23 -4.15
CA ASP A 554 -3.46 -3.03 -4.49
C ASP A 554 -3.32 -1.97 -3.39
N HIS A 555 -3.40 -2.37 -2.12
CA HIS A 555 -3.19 -1.47 -0.98
C HIS A 555 -1.76 -0.94 -0.94
N MET A 556 -0.76 -1.83 -1.05
CA MET A 556 0.65 -1.43 -1.04
C MET A 556 1.00 -0.53 -2.22
N SER A 557 0.45 -0.80 -3.41
CA SER A 557 0.59 0.07 -4.58
C SER A 557 -0.09 1.42 -4.36
N GLY A 558 -1.26 1.45 -3.72
CA GLY A 558 -1.95 2.69 -3.36
C GLY A 558 -1.13 3.57 -2.41
N ILE A 559 -0.62 2.99 -1.32
CA ILE A 559 0.23 3.73 -0.37
C ILE A 559 1.53 4.17 -1.03
N ALA A 560 2.17 3.29 -1.81
CA ALA A 560 3.37 3.62 -2.59
C ALA A 560 3.11 4.76 -3.59
N GLY A 561 1.95 4.78 -4.24
CA GLY A 561 1.52 5.85 -5.15
C GLY A 561 1.49 7.20 -4.46
N ALA A 562 0.94 7.26 -3.24
CA ALA A 562 0.99 8.46 -2.41
C ALA A 562 2.43 8.85 -2.04
N VAL A 563 3.28 7.89 -1.66
CA VAL A 563 4.69 8.14 -1.30
C VAL A 563 5.48 8.73 -2.48
N VAL A 564 5.42 8.12 -3.67
CA VAL A 564 6.20 8.57 -4.83
C VAL A 564 5.70 9.91 -5.37
N LEU A 565 4.38 10.16 -5.30
CA LEU A 565 3.78 11.44 -5.65
C LEU A 565 4.23 12.55 -4.71
N LEU A 566 4.21 12.32 -3.39
CA LEU A 566 4.68 13.31 -2.42
C LEU A 566 6.20 13.57 -2.53
N ALA A 567 6.98 12.55 -2.92
CA ALA A 567 8.38 12.75 -3.25
C ALA A 567 8.58 13.57 -4.54
N ALA A 568 7.74 13.36 -5.56
CA ALA A 568 7.72 14.18 -6.76
C ALA A 568 7.31 15.63 -6.47
N LEU A 569 6.42 15.85 -5.50
CA LEU A 569 6.04 17.18 -5.02
C LEU A 569 7.22 17.92 -4.39
N GLU A 570 7.98 17.26 -3.52
CA GLU A 570 9.22 17.81 -2.96
C GLU A 570 10.26 18.11 -4.06
N ALA A 571 10.36 17.22 -5.06
CA ALA A 571 11.23 17.46 -6.21
C ALA A 571 10.78 18.69 -7.02
N ARG A 572 9.47 18.82 -7.31
CA ARG A 572 8.88 19.94 -8.05
C ARG A 572 9.13 21.28 -7.37
N ASP A 573 9.05 21.34 -6.05
CA ASP A 573 9.29 22.58 -5.31
C ASP A 573 10.79 22.96 -5.28
N ARG A 574 11.68 21.98 -5.49
CA ARG A 574 13.12 22.22 -5.67
C ARG A 574 13.48 22.58 -7.11
N THR A 575 12.88 21.93 -8.11
CA THR A 575 13.24 22.10 -9.53
C THR A 575 12.41 23.17 -10.24
N GLY A 576 11.25 23.51 -9.70
CA GLY A 576 10.26 24.39 -10.33
C GLY A 576 9.38 23.70 -11.38
N SER A 577 9.64 22.43 -11.72
CA SER A 577 8.96 21.70 -12.81
C SER A 577 8.39 20.38 -12.32
N GLY A 578 7.28 19.96 -12.90
CA GLY A 578 6.66 18.67 -12.68
C GLY A 578 7.44 17.54 -13.36
N GLN A 579 6.88 16.34 -13.34
CA GLN A 579 7.47 15.16 -14.00
C GLN A 579 6.45 14.03 -14.13
N HIS A 580 6.80 13.02 -14.94
CA HIS A 580 6.04 11.79 -15.08
C HIS A 580 6.63 10.67 -14.21
N LEU A 581 5.75 9.88 -13.59
CA LEU A 581 6.05 8.73 -12.76
C LEU A 581 5.43 7.46 -13.39
N ASP A 582 6.29 6.59 -13.94
CA ASP A 582 5.89 5.24 -14.39
C ASP A 582 6.01 4.29 -13.20
N MET A 583 4.87 3.80 -12.70
CA MET A 583 4.79 2.98 -11.49
C MET A 583 4.16 1.62 -11.80
N SER A 584 4.99 0.59 -11.88
CA SER A 584 4.55 -0.78 -12.11
C SER A 584 4.07 -1.44 -10.83
N GLN A 585 2.82 -1.90 -10.80
CA GLN A 585 2.30 -2.67 -9.66
C GLN A 585 3.02 -4.01 -9.46
N LEU A 586 3.59 -4.60 -10.54
CA LEU A 586 4.46 -5.78 -10.44
C LEU A 586 5.79 -5.46 -9.75
N GLU A 587 6.38 -4.29 -10.00
CA GLU A 587 7.61 -3.86 -9.32
C GLU A 587 7.36 -3.60 -7.83
N VAL A 588 6.22 -3.00 -7.48
CA VAL A 588 5.79 -2.84 -6.08
C VAL A 588 5.64 -4.20 -5.40
N ALA A 589 4.92 -5.15 -6.01
CA ALA A 589 4.75 -6.49 -5.45
C ALA A 589 6.09 -7.24 -5.29
N SER A 590 6.98 -7.09 -6.27
CA SER A 590 8.32 -7.68 -6.22
C SER A 590 9.16 -7.06 -5.10
N HIS A 591 8.99 -5.76 -4.83
CA HIS A 591 9.60 -5.11 -3.68
C HIS A 591 9.08 -5.68 -2.34
N LEU A 592 7.81 -6.10 -2.24
CA LEU A 592 7.28 -6.74 -1.01
C LEU A 592 7.99 -8.06 -0.67
N VAL A 593 8.43 -8.80 -1.68
CA VAL A 593 9.24 -10.03 -1.53
C VAL A 593 10.73 -9.76 -1.74
N GLY A 594 11.15 -8.50 -1.68
CA GLY A 594 12.53 -8.06 -1.90
C GLY A 594 13.60 -8.78 -1.08
N PRO A 595 13.39 -9.10 0.22
CA PRO A 595 14.37 -9.87 0.96
C PRO A 595 14.49 -11.33 0.47
N ALA A 596 13.43 -11.93 -0.06
CA ALA A 596 13.51 -13.28 -0.66
C ALA A 596 14.31 -13.24 -1.97
N LEU A 597 14.03 -12.24 -2.81
CA LEU A 597 14.77 -12.00 -4.06
C LEU A 597 16.26 -11.75 -3.77
N LEU A 598 16.57 -10.89 -2.79
CA LEU A 598 17.94 -10.62 -2.35
C LEU A 598 18.64 -11.89 -1.87
N GLN A 599 17.98 -12.68 -1.02
CA GLN A 599 18.54 -13.95 -0.53
C GLN A 599 18.91 -14.86 -1.70
N PHE A 600 17.95 -15.13 -2.60
CA PHE A 600 18.17 -16.02 -3.73
C PHE A 600 19.28 -15.50 -4.65
N LEU A 601 19.28 -14.21 -5.01
CA LEU A 601 20.30 -13.63 -5.89
C LEU A 601 21.71 -13.69 -5.26
N ALA A 602 21.81 -13.51 -3.95
CA ALA A 602 23.09 -13.50 -3.25
C ALA A 602 23.63 -14.89 -2.91
N THR A 603 22.78 -15.88 -2.60
CA THR A 603 23.21 -17.19 -2.10
C THR A 603 22.83 -18.37 -2.98
N GLY A 604 21.82 -18.22 -3.86
CA GLY A 604 21.21 -19.31 -4.62
C GLY A 604 20.22 -20.16 -3.81
N ASP A 605 20.00 -19.84 -2.53
CA ASP A 605 19.06 -20.57 -1.68
C ASP A 605 17.62 -20.13 -1.96
N GLU A 606 16.79 -21.05 -2.44
CA GLU A 606 15.36 -20.79 -2.72
C GLU A 606 14.57 -20.57 -1.42
N PRO A 607 14.00 -19.37 -1.19
CA PRO A 607 13.07 -19.15 -0.09
C PRO A 607 11.75 -19.87 -0.35
N THR A 608 11.18 -20.49 0.68
CA THR A 608 9.92 -21.25 0.58
C THR A 608 8.90 -20.80 1.61
N ALA A 609 7.63 -21.09 1.35
CA ALA A 609 6.57 -20.90 2.33
C ALA A 609 6.83 -21.71 3.62
N ALA A 610 6.40 -21.17 4.76
CA ALA A 610 6.68 -21.72 6.09
C ALA A 610 5.46 -21.64 7.06
N GLY A 611 4.24 -21.55 6.52
CA GLY A 611 3.01 -21.45 7.30
C GLY A 611 2.95 -20.17 8.14
N ILE A 612 3.12 -20.30 9.46
CA ILE A 612 3.12 -19.17 10.40
C ILE A 612 4.52 -18.79 10.91
N ALA A 613 5.58 -19.50 10.51
CA ALA A 613 6.93 -19.20 10.99
C ALA A 613 7.39 -17.80 10.53
N ASP A 614 8.23 -17.15 11.35
CA ASP A 614 8.82 -15.86 10.98
C ASP A 614 9.80 -16.04 9.80
N SER A 615 9.71 -15.13 8.82
CA SER A 615 10.47 -15.24 7.57
C SER A 615 11.95 -14.87 7.70
N PHE A 616 12.31 -14.09 8.73
CA PHE A 616 13.66 -13.53 8.87
C PHE A 616 14.46 -14.17 9.99
N ASP A 617 13.79 -14.45 11.11
CA ASP A 617 14.42 -14.89 12.34
C ASP A 617 13.89 -16.28 12.77
N PRO A 618 14.66 -17.35 12.54
CA PRO A 618 14.27 -18.70 12.92
C PRO A 618 14.33 -18.92 14.43
N THR A 619 14.57 -17.92 15.27
CA THR A 619 14.41 -17.99 16.74
C THR A 619 13.05 -17.45 17.20
N VAL A 620 12.40 -16.61 16.41
CA VAL A 620 11.04 -16.13 16.66
C VAL A 620 10.05 -17.27 16.42
N ARG A 621 9.11 -17.47 17.34
CA ARG A 621 8.10 -18.53 17.31
C ARG A 621 6.72 -17.92 17.33
N ASN A 622 5.95 -18.17 16.28
CA ASN A 622 4.54 -17.81 16.23
C ASN A 622 3.69 -19.03 16.61
N GLY A 623 2.57 -18.78 17.26
CA GLY A 623 1.59 -19.81 17.58
C GLY A 623 0.15 -19.30 17.44
N VAL A 624 -0.75 -20.25 17.17
CA VAL A 624 -2.20 -20.02 17.12
C VAL A 624 -2.91 -21.06 17.97
N HIS A 625 -4.00 -20.67 18.63
CA HIS A 625 -4.84 -21.59 19.38
C HIS A 625 -6.32 -21.28 19.12
N ARG A 626 -7.11 -22.32 18.83
CA ARG A 626 -8.56 -22.24 18.63
C ARG A 626 -9.28 -22.67 19.90
N PHE A 627 -10.21 -21.84 20.36
CA PHE A 627 -11.07 -22.14 21.50
C PHE A 627 -12.37 -22.83 21.06
N THR A 628 -13.08 -23.41 22.02
CA THR A 628 -14.32 -24.17 21.78
C THR A 628 -15.47 -23.30 21.28
N ASP A 629 -15.43 -21.99 21.56
CA ASP A 629 -16.36 -20.98 21.02
C ASP A 629 -16.06 -20.58 19.57
N GLY A 630 -14.99 -21.13 18.98
CA GLY A 630 -14.56 -20.86 17.61
C GLY A 630 -13.64 -19.65 17.46
N THR A 631 -13.37 -18.89 18.53
CA THR A 631 -12.41 -17.79 18.53
C THR A 631 -10.98 -18.30 18.52
N TRP A 632 -10.04 -17.45 18.11
CA TRP A 632 -8.63 -17.78 18.01
C TRP A 632 -7.77 -16.72 18.67
N VAL A 633 -6.65 -17.14 19.26
CA VAL A 633 -5.57 -16.25 19.69
C VAL A 633 -4.32 -16.53 18.88
N ALA A 634 -3.60 -15.47 18.50
CA ALA A 634 -2.28 -15.52 17.91
C ALA A 634 -1.26 -14.92 18.87
N TRP A 635 -0.06 -15.49 18.92
CA TRP A 635 1.01 -15.02 19.79
C TRP A 635 2.38 -15.19 19.13
N THR A 636 3.34 -14.37 19.59
CA THR A 636 4.75 -14.41 19.18
C THR A 636 5.65 -14.46 20.40
N ALA A 637 6.55 -15.43 20.44
CA ALA A 637 7.58 -15.63 21.45
C ALA A 637 8.98 -15.51 20.84
N ARG A 638 9.94 -15.01 21.62
CA ARG A 638 11.35 -14.81 21.24
C ARG A 638 12.32 -15.63 22.10
N SER A 639 11.81 -16.46 23.00
CA SER A 639 12.61 -17.38 23.81
C SER A 639 11.83 -18.67 24.10
N ASP A 640 12.55 -19.74 24.46
CA ASP A 640 11.93 -21.00 24.87
C ASP A 640 11.06 -20.84 26.12
N ASP A 641 11.44 -19.93 27.03
CA ASP A 641 10.64 -19.60 28.22
C ASP A 641 9.31 -18.95 27.83
N GLU A 642 9.32 -18.00 26.88
CA GLU A 642 8.10 -17.38 26.38
C GLU A 642 7.20 -18.40 25.66
N VAL A 643 7.78 -19.37 24.92
CA VAL A 643 7.02 -20.45 24.29
C VAL A 643 6.34 -21.35 25.34
N ALA A 644 7.07 -21.72 26.40
CA ALA A 644 6.54 -22.53 27.49
C ALA A 644 5.41 -21.79 28.24
N SER A 645 5.62 -20.51 28.55
CA SER A 645 4.59 -19.63 29.14
C SER A 645 3.37 -19.53 28.23
N ALA A 646 3.57 -19.31 26.93
CA ALA A 646 2.46 -19.16 25.99
C ALA A 646 1.62 -20.42 25.91
N THR A 647 2.27 -21.59 25.79
CA THR A 647 1.61 -22.89 25.74
C THR A 647 0.79 -23.18 26.99
N ALA A 648 1.35 -22.88 28.17
CA ALA A 648 0.65 -23.08 29.44
C ALA A 648 -0.56 -22.15 29.59
N ILE A 649 -0.41 -20.87 29.21
CA ILE A 649 -1.48 -19.87 29.32
C ILE A 649 -2.63 -20.21 28.37
N VAL A 650 -2.36 -20.48 27.08
CA VAL A 650 -3.42 -20.81 26.13
C VAL A 650 -4.13 -22.12 26.48
N GLY A 651 -3.41 -23.10 27.05
CA GLY A 651 -3.99 -24.37 27.49
C GLY A 651 -4.88 -24.28 28.73
N GLY A 652 -4.78 -23.19 29.50
CA GLY A 652 -5.58 -22.95 30.71
C GLY A 652 -6.62 -21.84 30.60
N ALA A 653 -6.66 -21.12 29.48
CA ALA A 653 -7.61 -20.04 29.25
C ALA A 653 -8.94 -20.53 28.67
N ASP A 654 -10.03 -19.83 28.99
CA ASP A 654 -11.37 -20.17 28.50
C ASP A 654 -11.71 -19.55 27.13
N THR A 655 -11.13 -18.39 26.81
CA THR A 655 -11.45 -17.62 25.60
C THR A 655 -10.19 -17.01 24.98
N ALA A 656 -10.26 -16.63 23.70
CA ALA A 656 -9.16 -15.93 23.03
C ALA A 656 -8.80 -14.59 23.69
N ALA A 657 -9.81 -13.85 24.18
CA ALA A 657 -9.60 -12.55 24.84
C ALA A 657 -8.85 -12.71 26.17
N SER A 658 -9.29 -13.62 27.05
CA SER A 658 -8.62 -13.86 28.33
C SER A 658 -7.21 -14.45 28.16
N ALA A 659 -7.01 -15.29 27.14
CA ALA A 659 -5.68 -15.78 26.78
C ALA A 659 -4.75 -14.63 26.34
N ALA A 660 -5.21 -13.74 25.46
CA ALA A 660 -4.42 -12.61 24.98
C ALA A 660 -4.01 -11.68 26.14
N GLU A 661 -4.93 -11.35 27.05
CA GLU A 661 -4.63 -10.54 28.24
C GLU A 661 -3.57 -11.20 29.14
N ALA A 662 -3.72 -12.49 29.42
CA ALA A 662 -2.77 -13.24 30.26
C ALA A 662 -1.38 -13.34 29.61
N LEU A 663 -1.32 -13.54 28.29
CA LEU A 663 -0.08 -13.55 27.51
C LEU A 663 0.62 -12.19 27.56
N GLN A 664 -0.12 -11.10 27.34
CA GLN A 664 0.41 -9.74 27.42
C GLN A 664 0.95 -9.42 28.83
N ALA A 665 0.24 -9.83 29.88
CA ALA A 665 0.70 -9.70 31.26
C ALA A 665 1.98 -10.51 31.55
N ALA A 666 2.18 -11.64 30.85
CA ALA A 666 3.40 -12.45 30.91
C ALA A 666 4.53 -11.92 30.02
N GLY A 667 4.31 -10.82 29.27
CA GLY A 667 5.28 -10.28 28.33
C GLY A 667 5.34 -11.00 26.98
N VAL A 668 4.38 -11.86 26.65
CA VAL A 668 4.29 -12.48 25.32
C VAL A 668 3.37 -11.62 24.45
N ALA A 669 3.85 -11.22 23.27
CA ALA A 669 3.01 -10.47 22.33
C ALA A 669 1.85 -11.37 21.86
N ALA A 670 0.61 -10.91 22.05
CA ALA A 670 -0.57 -11.71 21.70
C ALA A 670 -1.80 -10.84 21.43
N ALA A 671 -2.69 -11.34 20.57
CA ALA A 671 -4.01 -10.76 20.32
C ALA A 671 -4.99 -11.82 19.81
N PRO A 672 -6.30 -11.64 20.01
CA PRO A 672 -7.30 -12.41 19.29
C PRO A 672 -7.14 -12.23 17.76
N ILE A 673 -7.47 -13.25 16.97
CA ILE A 673 -7.66 -13.10 15.52
C ILE A 673 -9.05 -12.52 15.31
N GLN A 674 -9.13 -11.29 14.81
CA GLN A 674 -10.37 -10.53 14.76
C GLN A 674 -10.96 -10.47 13.35
N GLY A 675 -12.24 -10.78 13.21
CA GLY A 675 -13.01 -10.43 12.02
C GLY A 675 -13.63 -9.04 12.14
N ALA A 676 -14.40 -8.63 11.13
CA ALA A 676 -15.07 -7.32 11.14
C ALA A 676 -16.04 -7.13 12.33
N ALA A 677 -16.71 -8.21 12.76
CA ALA A 677 -17.64 -8.16 13.89
C ALA A 677 -16.93 -7.84 15.21
N GLU A 678 -15.80 -8.49 15.48
CA GLU A 678 -15.01 -8.26 16.70
C GLU A 678 -14.36 -6.88 16.68
N LEU A 679 -13.79 -6.48 15.54
CA LEU A 679 -13.17 -5.17 15.38
C LEU A 679 -14.15 -4.04 15.67
N GLU A 680 -15.37 -4.10 15.12
CA GLU A 680 -16.36 -3.03 15.30
C GLU A 680 -17.07 -3.10 16.66
N GLY A 681 -17.39 -4.30 17.15
CA GLY A 681 -18.27 -4.47 18.30
C GLY A 681 -17.58 -4.75 19.64
N ALA A 682 -16.33 -5.22 19.63
CA ALA A 682 -15.70 -5.80 20.83
C ALA A 682 -14.27 -5.34 21.08
N ASP A 683 -13.57 -4.74 20.12
CA ASP A 683 -12.19 -4.29 20.32
C ASP A 683 -12.13 -2.94 21.07
N PRO A 684 -11.62 -2.91 22.31
CA PRO A 684 -11.58 -1.70 23.12
C PRO A 684 -10.55 -0.68 22.63
N GLN A 685 -9.51 -1.11 21.91
CA GLN A 685 -8.50 -0.21 21.33
C GLN A 685 -9.04 0.46 20.06
N VAL A 686 -9.73 -0.29 19.19
CA VAL A 686 -10.39 0.25 18.00
C VAL A 686 -11.49 1.24 18.41
N ALA A 687 -12.27 0.92 19.44
CA ALA A 687 -13.28 1.81 20.00
C ALA A 687 -12.66 3.09 20.60
N HIS A 688 -11.60 2.95 21.44
CA HIS A 688 -10.86 4.10 21.98
C HIS A 688 -10.30 4.98 20.88
N ARG A 689 -9.86 4.37 19.78
CA ARG A 689 -9.27 5.09 18.66
C ARG A 689 -10.29 5.75 17.71
N ASP A 690 -11.58 5.57 17.96
CA ASP A 690 -12.68 6.10 17.13
C ASP A 690 -12.49 5.75 15.64
N VAL A 691 -12.07 4.51 15.38
CA VAL A 691 -11.66 4.07 14.03
C VAL A 691 -12.83 4.11 13.05
N PHE A 692 -14.01 3.66 13.46
CA PHE A 692 -15.16 3.53 12.57
C PHE A 692 -16.14 4.69 12.70
N LEU A 693 -16.49 5.28 11.55
CA LEU A 693 -17.35 6.44 11.44
C LEU A 693 -18.62 6.14 10.65
N THR A 694 -19.67 6.89 10.96
CA THR A 694 -20.80 7.11 10.06
C THR A 694 -20.73 8.55 9.57
N VAL A 695 -20.66 8.75 8.26
CA VAL A 695 -20.47 10.06 7.63
C VAL A 695 -21.66 10.40 6.75
N ALA A 696 -21.90 11.68 6.48
CA ALA A 696 -22.92 12.12 5.54
C ALA A 696 -22.59 11.63 4.12
N SER A 697 -23.60 11.22 3.38
CA SER A 697 -23.47 10.76 1.99
C SER A 697 -24.66 11.21 1.16
N SER A 698 -24.45 11.47 -0.13
CA SER A 698 -25.52 11.67 -1.11
C SER A 698 -26.20 10.36 -1.50
N MET A 699 -25.62 9.22 -1.09
CA MET A 699 -26.08 7.85 -1.37
C MET A 699 -26.42 7.11 -0.07
N PHE A 700 -26.84 5.84 -0.16
CA PHE A 700 -27.06 4.95 1.00
C PHE A 700 -27.96 5.53 2.11
N ASP A 701 -29.13 6.06 1.73
CA ASP A 701 -30.10 6.69 2.65
C ASP A 701 -29.54 7.87 3.46
N GLY A 702 -28.53 8.56 2.91
CA GLY A 702 -27.98 9.80 3.47
C GLY A 702 -26.74 9.60 4.34
N THR A 703 -26.31 8.35 4.61
CA THR A 703 -25.13 8.08 5.44
C THR A 703 -24.30 6.91 4.94
N GLN A 704 -22.99 6.95 5.16
CA GLN A 704 -22.05 5.90 4.77
C GLN A 704 -21.18 5.48 5.95
N ARG A 705 -20.88 4.18 6.08
CA ARG A 705 -19.83 3.68 6.98
C ARG A 705 -18.45 3.83 6.34
N THR A 706 -17.45 4.20 7.14
CA THR A 706 -16.03 4.26 6.74
C THR A 706 -15.12 4.12 7.95
N GLU A 707 -13.85 3.84 7.73
CA GLU A 707 -12.78 3.95 8.71
C GLU A 707 -12.03 5.28 8.59
N ARG A 708 -11.43 5.73 9.70
CA ARG A 708 -10.51 6.88 9.74
C ARG A 708 -9.17 6.55 9.11
N PHE A 709 -8.43 7.59 8.75
CA PHE A 709 -7.02 7.47 8.39
C PHE A 709 -6.19 6.92 9.58
N PRO A 710 -5.22 5.99 9.35
CA PRO A 710 -4.51 5.29 10.42
C PRO A 710 -3.73 6.16 11.42
N ALA A 711 -3.23 7.31 10.98
CA ALA A 711 -2.41 8.21 11.81
C ALA A 711 -3.23 9.37 12.38
N ARG A 712 -3.04 9.66 13.66
CA ARG A 712 -3.56 10.86 14.34
C ARG A 712 -2.50 11.95 14.35
N LEU A 713 -2.72 13.02 13.58
CA LEU A 713 -1.79 14.13 13.50
C LEU A 713 -2.15 15.23 14.51
N THR A 714 -1.16 15.81 15.17
CA THR A 714 -1.33 16.91 16.13
C THR A 714 -0.20 17.92 16.01
N ASP A 715 -0.49 19.19 16.30
CA ASP A 715 0.50 20.24 16.53
C ASP A 715 0.18 21.04 17.81
N ALA A 716 0.71 22.26 17.93
CA ALA A 716 0.54 23.08 19.14
C ALA A 716 -0.90 23.56 19.31
N ASP A 717 -1.66 23.61 18.20
CA ASP A 717 -3.03 24.10 18.15
C ASP A 717 -4.06 22.96 18.25
N GLY A 718 -3.61 21.70 18.34
CA GLY A 718 -4.45 20.52 18.54
C GLY A 718 -4.45 19.55 17.35
N PRO A 719 -5.53 18.74 17.18
CA PRO A 719 -5.64 17.76 16.10
C PRO A 719 -5.63 18.38 14.71
N ILE A 720 -4.84 17.79 13.81
CA ILE A 720 -4.79 18.12 12.38
C ILE A 720 -5.64 17.09 11.65
N GLU A 721 -6.93 17.37 11.50
CA GLU A 721 -7.87 16.50 10.79
C GLU A 721 -8.93 17.32 10.06
N ARG A 722 -9.54 16.70 9.04
CA ARG A 722 -10.70 17.23 8.32
C ARG A 722 -11.95 16.42 8.65
N PRO A 723 -13.16 17.01 8.52
CA PRO A 723 -14.39 16.23 8.51
C PRO A 723 -14.37 15.22 7.35
N TYR A 724 -14.90 14.03 7.62
CA TYR A 724 -15.10 13.00 6.60
C TYR A 724 -16.47 13.17 5.95
N VAL A 725 -16.50 13.04 4.63
CA VAL A 725 -17.72 12.93 3.82
C VAL A 725 -17.67 11.65 3.00
N GLY A 726 -18.84 11.06 2.76
CA GLY A 726 -19.00 9.83 2.00
C GLY A 726 -18.47 9.94 0.58
N SER A 727 -18.43 8.81 -0.11
CA SER A 727 -18.06 8.81 -1.52
C SER A 727 -19.06 9.62 -2.34
N PRO A 728 -18.62 10.34 -3.38
CA PRO A 728 -19.52 11.14 -4.21
C PRO A 728 -20.32 10.25 -5.18
N ALA A 729 -21.53 10.70 -5.52
CA ALA A 729 -22.30 10.17 -6.64
C ALA A 729 -21.68 10.59 -7.99
N LEU A 730 -22.09 9.91 -9.06
CA LEU A 730 -21.61 10.22 -10.42
C LEU A 730 -21.98 11.67 -10.79
N GLY A 731 -20.97 12.49 -11.11
CA GLY A 731 -21.17 13.86 -11.54
C GLY A 731 -21.74 14.81 -10.47
N GLU A 732 -21.75 14.40 -9.19
CA GLU A 732 -22.33 15.18 -8.07
C GLU A 732 -21.79 16.62 -8.02
N HIS A 733 -20.54 16.81 -8.44
CA HIS A 733 -19.84 18.08 -8.34
C HIS A 733 -19.61 18.74 -9.71
N ASN A 734 -20.36 18.35 -10.77
CA ASN A 734 -20.21 18.93 -12.10
C ASN A 734 -20.36 20.47 -12.07
N PHE A 735 -21.43 20.98 -11.46
CA PHE A 735 -21.64 22.43 -11.36
C PHE A 735 -20.51 23.10 -10.58
N GLU A 736 -20.26 22.65 -9.34
CA GLU A 736 -19.23 23.22 -8.47
C GLU A 736 -17.85 23.26 -9.15
N VAL A 737 -17.37 22.15 -9.69
CA VAL A 737 -16.01 22.05 -10.24
C VAL A 737 -15.87 22.85 -11.55
N TYR A 738 -16.84 22.76 -12.46
CA TYR A 738 -16.74 23.46 -13.74
C TYR A 738 -16.98 24.97 -13.61
N GLU A 739 -17.81 25.40 -12.66
CA GLU A 739 -17.93 26.82 -12.30
C GLU A 739 -16.63 27.33 -11.66
N ASP A 740 -16.14 26.67 -10.61
CA ASP A 740 -14.99 27.13 -9.83
C ASP A 740 -13.69 27.15 -10.65
N LEU A 741 -13.43 26.08 -11.42
CA LEU A 741 -12.14 25.91 -12.09
C LEU A 741 -12.15 26.43 -13.52
N LEU A 742 -13.29 26.37 -14.22
CA LEU A 742 -13.37 26.75 -15.62
C LEU A 742 -14.16 28.04 -15.86
N GLY A 743 -14.82 28.60 -14.83
CA GLY A 743 -15.66 29.79 -14.97
C GLY A 743 -16.82 29.58 -15.93
N TRP A 744 -17.32 28.34 -16.06
CA TRP A 744 -18.53 28.07 -16.84
C TRP A 744 -19.73 28.56 -16.03
N ASP A 745 -20.79 29.01 -16.70
CA ASP A 745 -22.06 29.26 -16.04
C ASP A 745 -22.96 28.02 -16.10
N ALA A 746 -24.02 28.02 -15.28
CA ALA A 746 -24.97 26.91 -15.22
C ALA A 746 -25.58 26.57 -16.59
N ASP A 747 -25.80 27.57 -17.46
CA ASP A 747 -26.36 27.36 -18.80
C ASP A 747 -25.37 26.60 -19.71
N ARG A 748 -24.07 26.96 -19.67
CA ARG A 748 -23.04 26.23 -20.40
C ARG A 748 -22.88 24.80 -19.90
N ILE A 749 -22.92 24.59 -18.59
CA ILE A 749 -22.81 23.25 -17.98
C ILE A 749 -24.01 22.40 -18.37
N ALA A 750 -25.23 22.94 -18.30
CA ALA A 750 -26.43 22.25 -18.74
C ALA A 750 -26.40 21.93 -20.26
N THR A 751 -25.85 22.83 -21.08
CA THR A 751 -25.66 22.58 -22.52
C THR A 751 -24.65 21.46 -22.75
N ALA A 752 -23.50 21.47 -22.05
CA ALA A 752 -22.51 20.41 -22.12
C ALA A 752 -23.07 19.04 -21.69
N MET A 753 -23.95 19.00 -20.69
CA MET A 753 -24.69 17.80 -20.31
C MET A 753 -25.59 17.32 -21.46
N ALA A 754 -26.38 18.22 -22.05
CA ALA A 754 -27.30 17.88 -23.14
C ALA A 754 -26.58 17.42 -24.42
N ASP A 755 -25.38 17.93 -24.68
CA ASP A 755 -24.55 17.60 -25.84
C ASP A 755 -23.71 16.32 -25.63
N GLY A 756 -23.76 15.70 -24.45
CA GLY A 756 -23.07 14.44 -24.14
C GLY A 756 -21.58 14.60 -23.80
N LEU A 757 -21.10 15.81 -23.51
CA LEU A 757 -19.72 16.00 -23.03
C LEU A 757 -19.47 15.28 -21.70
N PHE A 758 -20.52 15.10 -20.91
CA PHE A 758 -20.49 14.57 -19.56
C PHE A 758 -21.04 13.13 -19.47
N GLY A 759 -21.19 12.45 -20.60
CA GLY A 759 -21.82 11.13 -20.69
C GLY A 759 -23.33 11.28 -20.87
#